data_AF-A0A538KB93-F1
#
_entry.id   AF-A0A538KB93-F1
#
_cell.length_a   1.000
_cell.length_b   1.000
_cell.length_c   1.000
_cell.angle_alpha   90.00
_cell.angle_beta   90.00
_cell.angle_gamma   90.00
#
_symmetry.space_group_name_H-M   'P 1'
#
loop_
_entity.id
_entity.type
_entity.pdbx_description
1 polymer ?
#
loop_
_entity_poly.entity_id
_entity_poly.type
_entity_poly.pdbx_seq_one_letter_code
_entity_poly.pdbx_strand_id
1 'polypeptide(L)'
;MRWDNLRLDRDGEEETRLPGYRDSAVVRRFDAPEAMDIRFYEVRAKSALNRVPKASQMPFRWTVNPYRGCTHACVFCASGDTPVLLADGRTRPLADLRVGEAIVGTVFDGKYRRYVETEVRDHWSSIKPAYRVTLEDGTELVTSGDHRFLTRRGWKHVMGAMGGADQRPHLTLNNELVGTGKFAAPPEDTADYRRGYVCGLVRGDGTLASRPYVRANGRPWVHHFFRLALADGEALERARGFLTEFGATTGEFGFHAAAGSHREIRAIRTQRRADVELIAELTRWPLSPSEDWRKGFLAGIFDAEGSCGRQALRIANTDRAILGWTKSCLDHFGFDVVEESTQSENGLKYIRLRGGLPERLRFFHMTDPAITRKRIVQGMALKSDAKTRVVSVEPLGVAMRLYDITTGTGDYISNGVVSHNCFARPTHTYLDFNAGRDFEREIVVKVNAPEVLRAELSRPSWTHEHVAMGTNTDPYQWVEGRYKLMPPIWEAFRDTGTPCSVLTKSPLLLRDLPLMREIAERGIPIAANLSVPTLDEKAWRATEPHTPHPRARLEAVGELNRAGIPTGILVAPLMPGINDAPEQVERILELAQENGATGIGGIALHLRGEVREIWLDWLRAHRPDLVPRYERLYARGAYAPPEERRRLAELVRRGAPPMPPDDGEPAPAARRVPRRTRFDDDAPAAGARPRSAAAPPAKPRQEALF
;
A
#
# COMPACT_ATOMS: atom_id res chain seq x y z
N MET A 1 -26.01 0.72 15.04
CA MET A 1 -25.75 -0.73 15.02
C MET A 1 -26.56 -1.34 13.89
N ARG A 2 -25.90 -1.84 12.83
CA ARG A 2 -26.55 -2.42 11.65
C ARG A 2 -25.68 -3.52 11.01
N TRP A 3 -24.89 -4.23 11.82
CA TRP A 3 -23.85 -5.13 11.30
C TRP A 3 -23.65 -6.41 12.14
N ASP A 4 -24.61 -6.79 12.99
CA ASP A 4 -24.48 -7.98 13.87
C ASP A 4 -24.82 -9.32 13.18
N ASN A 5 -25.25 -9.30 11.91
CA ASN A 5 -25.73 -10.51 11.23
C ASN A 5 -24.69 -11.10 10.25
N LEU A 6 -23.45 -10.61 10.28
CA LEU A 6 -22.37 -11.02 9.36
C LEU A 6 -21.48 -12.13 9.97
N ARG A 7 -22.11 -13.18 10.52
CA ARG A 7 -21.38 -14.43 10.82
C ARG A 7 -21.39 -15.32 9.58
N LEU A 8 -20.18 -15.71 9.16
CA LEU A 8 -19.91 -16.61 8.05
C LEU A 8 -20.23 -18.04 8.51
N ASP A 9 -21.36 -18.60 8.08
CA ASP A 9 -21.56 -20.04 8.11
C ASP A 9 -20.98 -20.63 6.80
N ARG A 10 -20.15 -21.66 6.97
CA ARG A 10 -19.50 -22.42 5.90
C ARG A 10 -20.58 -23.08 5.03
N ASP A 11 -20.64 -22.71 3.75
CA ASP A 11 -20.67 -23.58 2.56
C ASP A 11 -20.89 -22.72 1.29
N GLY A 12 -20.38 -23.18 0.15
CA GLY A 12 -19.99 -22.36 -1.01
C GLY A 12 -21.09 -21.61 -1.80
N GLU A 13 -20.61 -20.67 -2.63
CA GLU A 13 -21.32 -19.63 -3.42
C GLU A 13 -21.52 -18.29 -2.68
N GLU A 14 -20.50 -17.42 -2.67
CA GLU A 14 -20.61 -16.06 -2.11
C GLU A 14 -21.17 -15.06 -3.14
N GLU A 15 -22.43 -14.66 -2.98
CA GLU A 15 -22.91 -13.37 -3.48
C GLU A 15 -22.29 -12.24 -2.62
N THR A 16 -21.23 -11.61 -3.12
CA THR A 16 -20.60 -10.49 -2.42
C THR A 16 -21.17 -9.16 -2.93
N ARG A 17 -21.59 -8.26 -2.03
CA ARG A 17 -21.95 -6.89 -2.41
C ARG A 17 -20.71 -6.01 -2.39
N LEU A 18 -20.26 -5.54 -3.56
CA LEU A 18 -19.13 -4.63 -3.66
C LEU A 18 -19.52 -3.21 -3.20
N PRO A 19 -18.66 -2.53 -2.43
CA PRO A 19 -18.89 -1.15 -2.01
C PRO A 19 -19.10 -0.21 -3.21
N GLY A 20 -20.21 0.54 -3.18
CA GLY A 20 -20.63 1.45 -4.27
C GLY A 20 -21.59 0.85 -5.31
N TYR A 21 -21.80 -0.47 -5.34
CA TYR A 21 -22.79 -1.12 -6.20
C TYR A 21 -24.05 -1.51 -5.40
N ARG A 22 -25.24 -1.33 -6.00
CA ARG A 22 -26.53 -1.62 -5.34
C ARG A 22 -26.98 -3.08 -5.51
N ASP A 23 -26.43 -3.79 -6.50
CA ASP A 23 -26.77 -5.17 -6.85
C ASP A 23 -25.64 -6.12 -6.40
N SER A 24 -25.94 -7.40 -6.14
CA SER A 24 -24.93 -8.42 -5.81
C SER A 24 -23.93 -8.58 -6.97
N ALA A 25 -22.64 -8.63 -6.65
CA ALA A 25 -21.60 -9.06 -7.58
C ALA A 25 -21.39 -10.55 -7.38
N VAL A 26 -21.30 -11.29 -8.49
CA VAL A 26 -20.98 -12.72 -8.44
C VAL A 26 -19.47 -12.84 -8.57
N VAL A 27 -18.81 -13.41 -7.55
CA VAL A 27 -17.37 -13.68 -7.62
C VAL A 27 -17.19 -15.01 -8.33
N ARG A 28 -16.51 -15.01 -9.49
CA ARG A 28 -16.15 -16.25 -10.18
C ARG A 28 -14.64 -16.46 -10.15
N ARG A 29 -14.23 -17.68 -9.77
CA ARG A 29 -12.87 -18.17 -9.93
C ARG A 29 -12.84 -19.12 -11.12
N PHE A 30 -11.89 -18.92 -12.03
CA PHE A 30 -11.64 -19.87 -13.11
C PHE A 30 -10.34 -20.60 -12.84
N ASP A 31 -10.37 -21.93 -12.79
CA ASP A 31 -9.17 -22.76 -12.91
C ASP A 31 -8.85 -22.92 -14.40
N ALA A 32 -8.01 -22.03 -14.93
CA ALA A 32 -7.45 -22.14 -16.28
C ALA A 32 -5.91 -22.07 -16.19
N PRO A 33 -5.15 -22.96 -16.85
CA PRO A 33 -3.69 -22.96 -16.81
C PRO A 33 -3.06 -21.63 -17.25
N GLU A 34 -3.73 -20.85 -18.11
CA GLU A 34 -3.26 -19.53 -18.54
C GLU A 34 -3.71 -18.38 -17.61
N ALA A 35 -4.66 -18.61 -16.69
CA ALA A 35 -5.08 -17.65 -15.68
C ALA A 35 -4.23 -17.81 -14.41
N MET A 36 -3.06 -17.17 -14.38
CA MET A 36 -2.18 -17.15 -13.21
C MET A 36 -2.84 -16.45 -11.99
N ASP A 37 -3.70 -17.15 -11.25
CA ASP A 37 -4.23 -16.72 -9.95
C ASP A 37 -4.93 -15.33 -10.00
N ILE A 38 -5.73 -15.13 -11.05
CA ILE A 38 -6.57 -13.95 -11.34
C ILE A 38 -8.03 -14.25 -10.94
N ARG A 39 -8.60 -13.43 -10.07
CA ARG A 39 -10.01 -13.35 -9.68
C ARG A 39 -10.78 -12.43 -10.62
N PHE A 40 -11.99 -12.83 -10.98
CA PHE A 40 -12.90 -12.03 -11.79
C PHE A 40 -14.14 -11.67 -10.98
N TYR A 41 -14.44 -10.37 -10.93
CA TYR A 41 -15.60 -9.86 -10.22
C TYR A 41 -16.67 -9.50 -11.24
N GLU A 42 -17.70 -10.33 -11.36
CA GLU A 42 -18.81 -10.06 -12.27
C GLU A 42 -19.73 -9.04 -11.62
N VAL A 43 -19.78 -7.85 -12.22
CA VAL A 43 -20.63 -6.75 -11.76
C VAL A 43 -21.64 -6.39 -12.81
N ARG A 44 -22.79 -5.89 -12.35
CA ARG A 44 -23.78 -5.25 -13.21
C ARG A 44 -23.52 -3.75 -13.25
N ALA A 45 -23.13 -3.26 -14.42
CA ALA A 45 -23.04 -1.84 -14.71
C ALA A 45 -24.44 -1.21 -14.74
N LYS A 46 -24.56 0.01 -14.21
CA LYS A 46 -25.76 0.86 -14.35
C LYS A 46 -25.73 1.70 -15.62
N SER A 47 -24.52 1.95 -16.13
CA SER A 47 -24.24 2.70 -17.34
C SER A 47 -22.97 2.13 -17.98
N ALA A 48 -22.97 2.01 -19.31
CA ALA A 48 -21.83 1.53 -20.07
C ALA A 48 -21.06 2.71 -20.69
N LEU A 49 -21.77 3.75 -21.11
CA LEU A 49 -21.21 4.97 -21.70
C LEU A 49 -20.60 5.89 -20.64
N ASN A 50 -19.31 6.18 -20.78
CA ASN A 50 -18.60 7.12 -19.93
C ASN A 50 -18.27 8.39 -20.72
N ARG A 51 -18.71 9.55 -20.21
CA ARG A 51 -18.47 10.83 -20.85
C ARG A 51 -17.05 11.31 -20.60
N VAL A 52 -16.34 11.67 -21.68
CA VAL A 52 -15.03 12.29 -21.60
C VAL A 52 -15.20 13.76 -21.17
N PRO A 53 -14.45 14.25 -20.16
CA PRO A 53 -14.52 15.65 -19.73
C PRO A 53 -14.23 16.62 -20.87
N LYS A 54 -14.94 17.76 -20.92
CA LYS A 54 -14.77 18.80 -21.96
C LYS A 54 -13.34 19.33 -22.09
N ALA A 55 -12.56 19.27 -21.02
CA ALA A 55 -11.16 19.69 -21.00
C ALA A 55 -10.21 18.70 -21.71
N SER A 56 -10.68 17.50 -22.05
CA SER A 56 -9.89 16.51 -22.78
C SER A 56 -9.80 16.86 -24.27
N GLN A 57 -8.60 16.74 -24.82
CA GLN A 57 -8.31 16.99 -26.23
C GLN A 57 -8.53 15.76 -27.12
N MET A 58 -9.14 14.69 -26.59
CA MET A 58 -9.45 13.50 -27.39
C MET A 58 -10.49 13.83 -28.49
N PRO A 59 -10.42 13.17 -29.65
CA PRO A 59 -11.35 13.44 -30.77
C PRO A 59 -12.76 12.86 -30.55
N PHE A 60 -12.97 12.10 -29.47
CA PHE A 60 -14.26 11.51 -29.08
C PHE A 60 -14.75 12.06 -27.74
N ARG A 61 -16.05 11.89 -27.47
CA ARG A 61 -16.71 12.37 -26.24
C ARG A 61 -17.26 11.25 -25.36
N TRP A 62 -17.25 10.01 -25.85
CA TRP A 62 -17.78 8.85 -25.15
C TRP A 62 -16.83 7.66 -25.21
N THR A 63 -16.84 6.85 -24.15
CA THR A 63 -16.03 5.64 -24.06
C THR A 63 -16.79 4.50 -23.41
N VAL A 64 -16.44 3.27 -23.79
CA VAL A 64 -16.95 2.03 -23.17
C VAL A 64 -15.77 1.22 -22.67
N ASN A 65 -15.87 0.74 -21.44
CA ASN A 65 -14.84 -0.07 -20.79
C ASN A 65 -15.52 -1.28 -20.12
N PRO A 66 -15.50 -2.47 -20.74
CA PRO A 66 -16.13 -3.68 -20.20
C PRO A 66 -15.35 -4.28 -19.02
N TYR A 67 -14.05 -4.01 -18.95
CA TYR A 67 -13.14 -4.47 -17.90
C TYR A 67 -12.64 -3.32 -17.02
N ARG A 68 -12.21 -3.63 -15.79
CA ARG A 68 -11.39 -2.76 -14.93
C ARG A 68 -10.24 -3.59 -14.35
N GLY A 69 -9.01 -3.09 -14.47
CA GLY A 69 -7.79 -3.87 -14.24
C GLY A 69 -7.10 -4.27 -15.56
N CYS A 70 -5.81 -4.60 -15.52
CA CYS A 70 -4.99 -5.06 -16.63
C CYS A 70 -3.95 -6.09 -16.17
N THR A 71 -3.98 -7.30 -16.73
CA THR A 71 -3.17 -8.47 -16.31
C THR A 71 -1.66 -8.42 -16.63
N HIS A 72 -0.98 -7.27 -16.61
CA HIS A 72 0.28 -7.05 -17.35
C HIS A 72 1.59 -6.55 -16.58
N ALA A 73 1.81 -6.57 -15.24
CA ALA A 73 3.05 -6.03 -14.56
C ALA A 73 3.55 -6.62 -13.15
N CYS A 74 4.73 -6.14 -12.62
CA CYS A 74 5.65 -6.76 -11.59
C CYS A 74 5.69 -6.10 -10.15
N VAL A 75 6.21 -6.79 -9.08
CA VAL A 75 6.05 -6.45 -7.62
C VAL A 75 7.33 -6.65 -6.72
N PHE A 76 7.46 -6.02 -5.52
CA PHE A 76 8.52 -6.18 -4.47
C PHE A 76 8.05 -7.03 -3.27
N CYS A 77 8.84 -7.96 -2.69
CA CYS A 77 8.39 -8.81 -1.55
C CYS A 77 9.51 -9.27 -0.57
N ALA A 78 9.16 -9.55 0.70
CA ALA A 78 10.00 -10.06 1.80
C ALA A 78 9.44 -11.34 2.46
N SER A 79 10.23 -12.10 3.25
CA SER A 79 9.78 -13.36 3.88
C SER A 79 8.76 -13.12 4.98
N GLY A 80 7.83 -14.05 5.16
CA GLY A 80 6.69 -13.92 6.08
C GLY A 80 7.07 -13.86 7.56
N ASP A 81 8.18 -14.48 7.94
CA ASP A 81 8.75 -14.46 9.30
C ASP A 81 9.48 -13.15 9.64
N THR A 82 9.64 -12.24 8.68
CA THR A 82 10.34 -10.96 8.90
C THR A 82 9.61 -10.13 9.96
N PRO A 83 10.23 -9.78 11.11
CA PRO A 83 9.57 -9.01 12.15
C PRO A 83 9.39 -7.54 11.72
N VAL A 84 8.17 -7.04 11.78
CA VAL A 84 7.79 -5.65 11.49
C VAL A 84 7.53 -4.90 12.79
N LEU A 85 8.05 -3.67 12.91
CA LEU A 85 7.86 -2.83 14.09
C LEU A 85 6.43 -2.24 14.13
N LEU A 86 5.70 -2.56 15.19
CA LEU A 86 4.35 -2.05 15.47
C LEU A 86 4.41 -0.66 16.13
N ALA A 87 3.33 0.10 16.01
CA ALA A 87 3.23 1.45 16.59
C ALA A 87 3.33 1.47 18.13
N ASP A 88 3.05 0.35 18.80
CA ASP A 88 3.15 0.18 20.25
C ASP A 88 4.58 -0.17 20.73
N GLY A 89 5.53 -0.32 19.81
CA GLY A 89 6.91 -0.70 20.07
C GLY A 89 7.18 -2.21 20.14
N ARG A 90 6.20 -3.07 19.86
CA ARG A 90 6.39 -4.52 19.69
C ARG A 90 6.73 -4.86 18.23
N THR A 91 6.96 -6.16 17.98
CA THR A 91 7.12 -6.68 16.63
C THR A 91 6.09 -7.75 16.31
N ARG A 92 5.77 -7.90 15.03
CA ARG A 92 4.94 -8.99 14.51
C ARG A 92 5.51 -9.50 13.19
N PRO A 93 5.48 -10.81 12.92
CA PRO A 93 5.88 -11.34 11.62
C PRO A 93 5.08 -10.69 10.49
N LEU A 94 5.74 -10.39 9.37
CA LEU A 94 5.14 -9.74 8.20
C LEU A 94 3.90 -10.50 7.73
N ALA A 95 3.92 -11.84 7.69
CA ALA A 95 2.78 -12.67 7.29
C ALA A 95 1.55 -12.55 8.23
N ASP A 96 1.77 -12.17 9.48
CA ASP A 96 0.75 -12.11 10.52
C ASP A 96 0.13 -10.72 10.67
N LEU A 97 0.67 -9.71 9.99
CA LEU A 97 0.06 -8.39 9.93
C LEU A 97 -1.32 -8.44 9.27
N ARG A 98 -2.18 -7.49 9.65
CA ARG A 98 -3.52 -7.30 9.09
C ARG A 98 -3.73 -5.86 8.63
N VAL A 99 -4.59 -5.68 7.64
CA VAL A 99 -5.00 -4.34 7.19
C VAL A 99 -5.65 -3.59 8.35
N GLY A 100 -5.29 -2.31 8.51
CA GLY A 100 -5.70 -1.45 9.62
C GLY A 100 -4.78 -1.50 10.84
N GLU A 101 -3.80 -2.41 10.88
CA GLU A 101 -2.84 -2.43 12.00
C GLU A 101 -1.89 -1.24 11.94
N ALA A 102 -1.69 -0.60 13.09
CA ALA A 102 -0.76 0.50 13.26
C ALA A 102 0.68 -0.02 13.38
N ILE A 103 1.51 0.35 12.42
CA ILE A 103 2.93 0.02 12.35
C ILE A 103 3.79 1.28 12.25
N VAL A 104 5.11 1.09 12.24
CA VAL A 104 6.06 2.19 12.12
C VAL A 104 6.59 2.29 10.69
N GLY A 105 6.39 3.47 10.09
CA GLY A 105 7.02 3.92 8.87
C GLY A 105 7.94 5.11 9.13
N THR A 106 8.36 5.79 8.07
CA THR A 106 9.24 6.96 8.17
C THR A 106 8.82 8.11 7.27
N VAL A 107 9.08 9.33 7.72
CA VAL A 107 8.93 10.56 6.90
C VAL A 107 10.19 11.40 6.98
N PHE A 108 10.49 12.13 5.91
CA PHE A 108 11.58 13.09 5.89
C PHE A 108 11.04 14.50 6.16
N ASP A 109 11.49 15.14 7.24
CA ASP A 109 11.02 16.46 7.66
C ASP A 109 11.82 17.64 7.06
N GLY A 110 12.70 17.36 6.09
CA GLY A 110 13.62 18.33 5.50
C GLY A 110 15.01 18.33 6.15
N LYS A 111 15.18 17.80 7.36
CA LYS A 111 16.48 17.71 8.04
C LYS A 111 16.84 16.29 8.46
N TYR A 112 15.87 15.55 9.03
CA TYR A 112 16.04 14.19 9.48
C TYR A 112 14.87 13.33 9.03
N ARG A 113 15.15 12.05 8.75
CA ARG A 113 14.10 11.04 8.66
C ARG A 113 13.65 10.70 10.08
N ARG A 114 12.34 10.60 10.30
CA ARG A 114 11.75 10.31 11.61
C ARG A 114 10.80 9.15 11.52
N TYR A 115 10.71 8.39 12.61
CA TYR A 115 9.69 7.37 12.77
C TYR A 115 8.32 8.02 12.92
N VAL A 116 7.34 7.52 12.18
CA VAL A 116 5.94 7.91 12.30
C VAL A 116 5.07 6.69 12.32
N GLU A 117 3.93 6.84 12.96
CA GLU A 117 2.86 5.85 12.89
C GLU A 117 2.24 5.86 11.50
N THR A 118 1.96 4.68 10.98
CA THR A 118 1.27 4.46 9.72
C THR A 118 0.45 3.19 9.81
N GLU A 119 -0.53 3.03 8.93
CA GLU A 119 -1.39 1.86 8.92
C GLU A 119 -1.01 0.93 7.77
N VAL A 120 -1.13 -0.37 8.01
CA VAL A 120 -1.15 -1.37 6.93
C VAL A 120 -2.41 -1.16 6.10
N ARG A 121 -2.24 -0.71 4.86
CA ARG A 121 -3.32 -0.47 3.90
C ARG A 121 -3.64 -1.70 3.04
N ASP A 122 -2.67 -2.59 2.90
CA ASP A 122 -2.80 -3.82 2.13
C ASP A 122 -1.80 -4.86 2.60
N HIS A 123 -2.10 -6.13 2.37
CA HIS A 123 -1.24 -7.27 2.70
C HIS A 123 -1.47 -8.40 1.70
N TRP A 124 -0.39 -8.86 1.07
CA TRP A 124 -0.48 -9.96 0.10
C TRP A 124 0.78 -10.81 0.08
N SER A 125 0.72 -11.91 -0.68
CA SER A 125 1.89 -12.75 -0.95
C SER A 125 2.05 -13.06 -2.44
N SER A 126 3.27 -13.37 -2.85
CA SER A 126 3.63 -13.85 -4.19
C SER A 126 4.77 -14.88 -4.11
N ILE A 127 4.90 -15.75 -5.10
CA ILE A 127 5.98 -16.74 -5.16
C ILE A 127 7.09 -16.20 -6.07
N LYS A 128 8.32 -16.05 -5.53
CA LYS A 128 9.46 -15.48 -6.27
C LYS A 128 10.78 -16.11 -5.84
N PRO A 129 11.81 -16.09 -6.71
CA PRO A 129 13.19 -16.34 -6.29
C PRO A 129 13.57 -15.45 -5.11
N ALA A 130 14.03 -16.07 -4.03
CA ALA A 130 14.40 -15.37 -2.80
C ALA A 130 15.91 -15.29 -2.61
N TYR A 131 16.33 -14.22 -1.95
CA TYR A 131 17.71 -13.89 -1.64
C TYR A 131 17.82 -13.58 -0.16
N ARG A 132 18.87 -14.09 0.48
CA ARG A 132 19.24 -13.76 1.86
C ARG A 132 20.24 -12.61 1.83
N VAL A 133 19.91 -11.52 2.50
CA VAL A 133 20.82 -10.41 2.79
C VAL A 133 21.23 -10.51 4.24
N THR A 134 22.52 -10.60 4.49
CA THR A 134 23.10 -10.66 5.84
C THR A 134 23.83 -9.36 6.14
N LEU A 135 23.64 -8.80 7.33
CA LEU A 135 24.32 -7.59 7.80
C LEU A 135 25.38 -7.91 8.87
N GLU A 136 26.31 -6.97 9.10
CA GLU A 136 27.44 -7.13 10.03
C GLU A 136 27.02 -7.35 11.49
N ASP A 137 25.86 -6.85 11.91
CA ASP A 137 25.27 -7.10 13.22
C ASP A 137 24.52 -8.44 13.33
N GLY A 138 24.56 -9.27 12.27
CA GLY A 138 23.87 -10.55 12.21
C GLY A 138 22.37 -10.46 11.91
N THR A 139 21.89 -9.30 11.43
CA THR A 139 20.55 -9.18 10.84
C THR A 139 20.49 -9.99 9.55
N GLU A 140 19.46 -10.83 9.42
CA GLU A 140 19.15 -11.53 8.18
C GLU A 140 17.80 -11.06 7.63
N LEU A 141 17.76 -10.84 6.32
CA LEU A 141 16.58 -10.39 5.58
C LEU A 141 16.43 -11.29 4.36
N VAL A 142 15.32 -12.02 4.27
CA VAL A 142 15.01 -12.85 3.11
C VAL A 142 13.99 -12.13 2.24
N THR A 143 14.34 -11.81 0.99
CA THR A 143 13.47 -11.02 0.10
C THR A 143 13.62 -11.39 -1.37
N SER A 144 12.75 -10.86 -2.22
CA SER A 144 12.88 -10.94 -3.68
C SER A 144 14.06 -10.09 -4.18
N GLY A 145 14.65 -10.46 -5.30
CA GLY A 145 15.79 -9.71 -5.87
C GLY A 145 15.48 -8.25 -6.22
N ASP A 146 14.20 -7.93 -6.43
CA ASP A 146 13.75 -6.57 -6.72
C ASP A 146 13.46 -5.76 -5.44
N HIS A 147 13.40 -6.39 -4.26
CA HIS A 147 13.07 -5.70 -3.01
C HIS A 147 14.07 -4.58 -2.72
N ARG A 148 13.60 -3.45 -2.18
CA ARG A 148 14.44 -2.27 -1.92
C ARG A 148 14.59 -1.97 -0.45
N PHE A 149 15.82 -1.71 -0.04
CA PHE A 149 16.16 -1.20 1.29
C PHE A 149 16.73 0.21 1.20
N LEU A 150 16.43 1.04 2.19
CA LEU A 150 17.03 2.37 2.28
C LEU A 150 18.46 2.22 2.79
N THR A 151 19.43 2.77 2.05
CA THR A 151 20.83 2.86 2.47
C THR A 151 21.20 4.31 2.75
N ARG A 152 22.38 4.55 3.37
CA ARG A 152 22.93 5.92 3.48
C ARG A 152 23.15 6.62 2.14
N ARG A 153 23.13 5.88 1.03
CA ARG A 153 23.27 6.37 -0.35
C ARG A 153 21.96 6.26 -1.15
N GLY A 154 20.81 6.24 -0.45
CA GLY A 154 19.49 6.11 -1.06
C GLY A 154 19.01 4.66 -1.19
N TRP A 155 17.88 4.46 -1.85
CA TRP A 155 17.26 3.16 -2.04
C TRP A 155 18.07 2.25 -2.98
N LYS A 156 18.30 1.00 -2.56
CA LYS A 156 19.01 -0.03 -3.34
C LYS A 156 18.19 -1.31 -3.42
N HIS A 157 18.18 -1.94 -4.60
CA HIS A 157 17.57 -3.26 -4.80
C HIS A 157 18.45 -4.35 -4.19
N VAL A 158 17.88 -5.49 -3.80
CA VAL A 158 18.69 -6.61 -3.30
C VAL A 158 19.64 -7.14 -4.37
N MET A 159 19.15 -7.37 -5.59
CA MET A 159 19.98 -7.82 -6.71
C MET A 159 20.13 -6.76 -7.78
N GLY A 160 21.30 -6.72 -8.41
CA GLY A 160 21.53 -5.96 -9.65
C GLY A 160 20.96 -6.67 -10.87
N ALA A 161 20.87 -5.96 -11.99
CA ALA A 161 20.84 -6.61 -13.30
C ALA A 161 22.26 -7.07 -13.66
N MET A 162 22.41 -8.17 -14.40
CA MET A 162 23.72 -8.71 -14.80
C MET A 162 24.57 -7.63 -15.50
N GLY A 163 25.85 -7.54 -15.13
CA GLY A 163 26.68 -6.31 -15.17
C GLY A 163 26.94 -5.62 -16.53
N GLY A 164 27.50 -4.41 -16.43
CA GLY A 164 27.72 -3.47 -17.54
C GLY A 164 27.55 -2.02 -17.03
N ALA A 165 27.54 -1.03 -17.92
CA ALA A 165 27.28 0.37 -17.57
C ALA A 165 25.83 0.62 -17.04
N ASP A 166 24.93 -0.35 -17.24
CA ASP A 166 23.49 -0.29 -16.94
C ASP A 166 23.11 -1.02 -15.63
N GLN A 167 24.07 -1.23 -14.72
CA GLN A 167 23.82 -1.94 -13.46
C GLN A 167 22.97 -1.08 -12.51
N ARG A 168 21.69 -1.47 -12.32
CA ARG A 168 20.80 -0.79 -11.37
C ARG A 168 21.43 -0.69 -9.97
N PRO A 169 21.12 0.38 -9.20
CA PRO A 169 21.55 0.50 -7.82
C PRO A 169 21.06 -0.69 -7.00
N HIS A 170 22.00 -1.56 -6.64
CA HIS A 170 21.75 -2.76 -5.86
C HIS A 170 22.68 -2.79 -4.64
N LEU A 171 22.38 -3.70 -3.73
CA LEU A 171 23.18 -3.91 -2.54
C LEU A 171 24.56 -4.45 -2.92
N THR A 172 25.58 -3.76 -2.45
CA THR A 172 26.97 -4.25 -2.43
C THR A 172 27.44 -4.36 -0.99
N LEU A 173 28.55 -5.06 -0.77
CA LEU A 173 29.14 -5.25 0.56
C LEU A 173 29.62 -3.95 1.24
N ASN A 174 29.62 -2.84 0.49
CA ASN A 174 29.96 -1.51 0.99
C ASN A 174 28.71 -0.69 1.36
N ASN A 175 27.50 -1.26 1.29
CA ASN A 175 26.28 -0.55 1.63
C ASN A 175 25.91 -0.77 3.09
N GLU A 176 25.45 0.29 3.73
CA GLU A 176 24.89 0.26 5.09
C GLU A 176 23.41 0.59 5.02
N LEU A 177 22.58 -0.31 5.53
CA LEU A 177 21.14 -0.12 5.57
C LEU A 177 20.77 0.87 6.68
N VAL A 178 19.80 1.74 6.42
CA VAL A 178 19.32 2.70 7.41
C VAL A 178 18.37 1.98 8.36
N GLY A 179 18.68 2.00 9.66
CA GLY A 179 17.92 1.24 10.63
C GLY A 179 18.60 1.13 11.98
N THR A 180 17.91 0.48 12.92
CA THR A 180 18.40 0.14 14.26
C THR A 180 19.12 -1.20 14.33
N GLY A 181 19.08 -1.99 13.25
CA GLY A 181 19.67 -3.33 13.23
C GLY A 181 18.76 -4.37 13.88
N LYS A 182 19.29 -5.59 14.04
CA LYS A 182 18.52 -6.80 14.38
C LYS A 182 17.56 -6.58 15.55
N PHE A 183 16.29 -6.94 15.36
CA PHE A 183 15.34 -7.02 16.45
C PHE A 183 15.57 -8.25 17.32
N ALA A 184 15.51 -8.09 18.64
CA ALA A 184 15.51 -9.22 19.57
C ALA A 184 14.18 -9.98 19.53
N ALA A 185 14.22 -11.27 19.83
CA ALA A 185 13.02 -12.08 19.96
C ALA A 185 12.22 -11.68 21.23
N PRO A 186 10.88 -11.76 21.18
CA PRO A 186 10.05 -11.57 22.36
C PRO A 186 10.31 -12.64 23.43
N PRO A 187 10.04 -12.35 24.73
CA PRO A 187 10.13 -13.36 25.77
C PRO A 187 9.07 -14.45 25.56
N GLU A 188 9.38 -15.67 26.00
CA GLU A 188 8.40 -16.74 26.10
C GLU A 188 7.47 -16.49 27.29
N ASP A 189 6.19 -16.85 27.13
CA ASP A 189 5.19 -16.70 28.19
C ASP A 189 5.24 -17.89 29.17
N THR A 190 6.32 -17.94 29.96
CA THR A 190 6.56 -18.99 30.95
C THR A 190 6.15 -18.57 32.36
N ALA A 191 5.90 -19.55 33.24
CA ALA A 191 5.61 -19.26 34.65
C ALA A 191 6.74 -18.46 35.32
N ASP A 192 7.99 -18.72 34.95
CA ASP A 192 9.14 -17.98 35.45
C ASP A 192 9.17 -16.52 34.98
N TYR A 193 8.84 -16.26 33.71
CA TYR A 193 8.66 -14.89 33.21
C TYR A 193 7.58 -14.14 33.98
N ARG A 194 6.39 -14.74 34.15
CA ARG A 194 5.27 -14.14 34.90
C ARG A 194 5.64 -13.86 36.35
N ARG A 195 6.33 -14.80 37.00
CA ARG A 195 6.88 -14.65 38.36
C ARG A 195 7.89 -13.51 38.43
N GLY A 196 8.80 -13.42 37.46
CA GLY A 196 9.75 -12.31 37.32
C GLY A 196 9.05 -10.96 37.22
N TYR A 197 8.06 -10.85 36.33
CA TYR A 197 7.28 -9.63 36.11
C TYR A 197 6.58 -9.16 37.38
N VAL A 198 5.85 -10.05 38.06
CA VAL A 198 5.21 -9.75 39.35
C VAL A 198 6.25 -9.33 40.38
N CYS A 199 7.39 -10.03 40.45
CA CYS A 199 8.46 -9.68 41.38
C CYS A 199 8.99 -8.26 41.15
N GLY A 200 9.32 -7.90 39.91
CA GLY A 200 9.85 -6.56 39.58
C GLY A 200 8.84 -5.45 39.87
N LEU A 201 7.59 -5.64 39.44
CA LEU A 201 6.55 -4.62 39.56
C LEU A 201 6.13 -4.40 41.02
N VAL A 202 5.92 -5.47 41.79
CA VAL A 202 5.52 -5.38 43.21
C VAL A 202 6.66 -4.84 44.08
N ARG A 203 7.93 -5.14 43.74
CA ARG A 203 9.08 -4.58 44.46
C ARG A 203 9.26 -3.08 44.22
N GLY A 204 8.88 -2.58 43.03
CA GLY A 204 8.89 -1.15 42.73
C GLY A 204 7.74 -0.42 43.42
N ASP A 205 6.50 -0.72 43.03
CA ASP A 205 5.32 0.08 43.42
C ASP A 205 4.34 -0.62 44.38
N GLY A 206 4.64 -1.87 44.77
CA GLY A 206 3.77 -2.66 45.62
C GLY A 206 3.99 -2.43 47.11
N THR A 207 2.91 -2.45 47.88
CA THR A 207 2.93 -2.51 49.35
C THR A 207 2.51 -3.90 49.80
N LEU A 208 3.42 -4.64 50.42
CA LEU A 208 3.18 -5.98 50.97
C LEU A 208 3.59 -6.02 52.44
N ALA A 209 2.67 -6.37 53.34
CA ALA A 209 2.97 -6.42 54.77
C ALA A 209 2.12 -7.47 55.51
N SER A 210 2.75 -8.11 56.51
CA SER A 210 2.08 -8.89 57.54
C SER A 210 2.51 -8.33 58.90
N ARG A 211 1.60 -7.64 59.61
CA ARG A 211 1.93 -6.92 60.85
C ARG A 211 1.10 -7.44 62.02
N PRO A 212 1.71 -7.70 63.19
CA PRO A 212 0.94 -7.97 64.40
C PRO A 212 0.10 -6.75 64.76
N TYR A 213 -1.13 -7.00 65.19
CA TYR A 213 -2.14 -6.00 65.53
C TYR A 213 -2.96 -6.54 66.70
N VAL A 214 -3.21 -5.71 67.70
CA VAL A 214 -4.09 -6.07 68.82
C VAL A 214 -5.48 -5.53 68.50
N ARG A 215 -6.46 -6.42 68.37
CA ARG A 215 -7.85 -6.01 68.12
C ARG A 215 -8.40 -5.26 69.33
N ALA A 216 -9.45 -4.47 69.14
CA ALA A 216 -10.13 -3.74 70.22
C ALA A 216 -10.59 -4.63 71.40
N ASN A 217 -10.71 -5.95 71.19
CA ASN A 217 -11.03 -6.94 72.21
C ASN A 217 -9.78 -7.57 72.90
N GLY A 218 -8.59 -6.99 72.74
CA GLY A 218 -7.34 -7.43 73.37
C GLY A 218 -6.71 -8.68 72.75
N ARG A 219 -7.33 -9.32 71.74
CA ARG A 219 -6.77 -10.53 71.11
C ARG A 219 -5.68 -10.18 70.09
N PRO A 220 -4.54 -10.89 70.08
CA PRO A 220 -3.52 -10.73 69.07
C PRO A 220 -4.04 -11.23 67.71
N TRP A 221 -3.71 -10.48 66.66
CA TRP A 221 -4.06 -10.79 65.27
C TRP A 221 -2.91 -10.37 64.36
N VAL A 222 -2.78 -10.99 63.19
CA VAL A 222 -1.82 -10.56 62.17
C VAL A 222 -2.61 -9.99 61.00
N HIS A 223 -2.41 -8.71 60.73
CA HIS A 223 -2.99 -8.04 59.58
C HIS A 223 -2.12 -8.33 58.35
N HIS A 224 -2.68 -9.10 57.41
CA HIS A 224 -2.09 -9.35 56.10
C HIS A 224 -2.67 -8.38 55.08
N PHE A 225 -1.83 -7.70 54.32
CA PHE A 225 -2.27 -6.75 53.31
C PHE A 225 -1.29 -6.67 52.14
N PHE A 226 -1.85 -6.72 50.94
CA PHE A 226 -1.20 -6.38 49.69
C PHE A 226 -1.98 -5.27 48.97
N ARG A 227 -1.26 -4.31 48.40
CA ARG A 227 -1.79 -3.33 47.45
C ARG A 227 -0.76 -3.00 46.38
N LEU A 228 -1.19 -2.92 45.14
CA LEU A 228 -0.43 -2.37 44.02
C LEU A 228 -1.28 -1.27 43.39
N ALA A 229 -0.74 -0.05 43.31
CA ALA A 229 -1.43 1.12 42.76
C ALA A 229 -0.58 1.70 41.62
N LEU A 230 -1.17 1.81 40.43
CA LEU A 230 -0.45 2.24 39.22
C LEU A 230 -1.29 3.26 38.44
N ALA A 231 -0.60 4.21 37.82
CA ALA A 231 -1.24 5.20 36.93
C ALA A 231 -1.49 4.63 35.52
N ASP A 232 -0.75 3.60 35.11
CA ASP A 232 -0.89 2.97 33.80
C ASP A 232 -1.64 1.63 33.95
N GLY A 233 -2.86 1.57 33.39
CA GLY A 233 -3.75 0.42 33.54
C GLY A 233 -3.22 -0.88 32.92
N GLU A 234 -2.44 -0.79 31.84
CA GLU A 234 -1.86 -1.94 31.13
C GLU A 234 -1.02 -2.83 32.06
N ALA A 235 -0.14 -2.23 32.87
CA ALA A 235 0.70 -2.96 33.81
C ALA A 235 -0.11 -3.53 34.99
N LEU A 236 -1.11 -2.79 35.47
CA LEU A 236 -1.98 -3.24 36.55
C LEU A 236 -2.82 -4.46 36.13
N GLU A 237 -3.37 -4.42 34.92
CA GLU A 237 -4.18 -5.50 34.35
C GLU A 237 -3.34 -6.74 34.09
N ARG A 238 -2.13 -6.58 33.53
CA ARG A 238 -1.17 -7.69 33.33
C ARG A 238 -0.77 -8.32 34.66
N ALA A 239 -0.42 -7.51 35.67
CA ALA A 239 -0.07 -8.02 36.99
C ALA A 239 -1.22 -8.78 37.65
N ARG A 240 -2.45 -8.26 37.55
CA ARG A 240 -3.64 -8.94 38.03
C ARG A 240 -3.86 -10.29 37.33
N GLY A 241 -3.64 -10.34 36.01
CA GLY A 241 -3.72 -11.57 35.22
C GLY A 241 -2.76 -12.64 35.75
N PHE A 242 -1.47 -12.31 35.86
CA PHE A 242 -0.46 -13.23 36.37
C PHE A 242 -0.74 -13.68 37.81
N LEU A 243 -1.12 -12.75 38.70
CA LEU A 243 -1.49 -13.10 40.07
C LEU A 243 -2.67 -14.08 40.12
N THR A 244 -3.69 -13.87 39.27
CA THR A 244 -4.84 -14.76 39.17
C THR A 244 -4.44 -16.16 38.71
N GLU A 245 -3.53 -16.27 37.72
CA GLU A 245 -3.03 -17.56 37.23
C GLU A 245 -2.22 -18.32 38.28
N PHE A 246 -1.49 -17.61 39.16
CA PHE A 246 -0.83 -18.23 40.32
C PHE A 246 -1.80 -18.58 41.46
N GLY A 247 -3.08 -18.18 41.36
CA GLY A 247 -4.13 -18.49 42.34
C GLY A 247 -4.38 -17.38 43.38
N ALA A 248 -3.74 -16.21 43.26
CA ALA A 248 -4.02 -15.07 44.13
C ALA A 248 -5.22 -14.27 43.61
N THR A 249 -6.24 -14.06 44.45
CA THR A 249 -7.40 -13.21 44.08
C THR A 249 -7.24 -11.80 44.64
N THR A 250 -7.35 -10.79 43.77
CA THR A 250 -7.28 -9.38 44.17
C THR A 250 -8.53 -8.62 43.78
N GLY A 251 -9.03 -7.77 44.69
CA GLY A 251 -10.11 -6.83 44.40
C GLY A 251 -9.57 -5.51 43.84
N GLU A 252 -10.28 -4.94 42.87
CA GLU A 252 -9.93 -3.67 42.22
C GLU A 252 -10.74 -2.48 42.77
N PHE A 253 -10.10 -1.31 42.87
CA PHE A 253 -10.74 -0.07 43.31
C PHE A 253 -9.99 1.18 42.78
N GLY A 254 -10.69 2.32 42.70
CA GLY A 254 -10.05 3.62 42.42
C GLY A 254 -9.30 4.13 43.64
N PHE A 255 -8.00 4.46 43.48
CA PHE A 255 -7.14 4.92 44.56
C PHE A 255 -7.15 6.44 44.69
N HIS A 256 -7.04 7.15 43.56
CA HIS A 256 -7.22 8.60 43.45
C HIS A 256 -7.93 8.95 42.14
N ALA A 257 -8.96 9.81 42.22
CA ALA A 257 -9.64 10.38 41.05
C ALA A 257 -8.74 11.39 40.33
N ALA A 258 -8.89 11.54 39.01
CA ALA A 258 -8.12 12.51 38.24
C ALA A 258 -8.32 13.94 38.77
N ALA A 259 -7.23 14.66 39.00
CA ALA A 259 -7.25 16.07 39.43
C ALA A 259 -6.18 16.86 38.66
N GLY A 260 -6.62 17.81 37.83
CA GLY A 260 -5.71 18.65 37.04
C GLY A 260 -4.80 17.84 36.10
N SER A 261 -3.49 17.94 36.28
CA SER A 261 -2.47 17.20 35.50
C SER A 261 -2.19 15.78 36.02
N HIS A 262 -2.79 15.37 37.14
CA HIS A 262 -2.59 14.04 37.73
C HIS A 262 -3.58 13.02 37.14
N ARG A 263 -3.02 11.90 36.64
CA ARG A 263 -3.79 10.77 36.08
C ARG A 263 -4.54 10.03 37.17
N GLU A 264 -5.67 9.42 36.80
CA GLU A 264 -6.38 8.47 37.65
C GLU A 264 -5.45 7.31 38.04
N ILE A 265 -5.47 6.93 39.32
CA ILE A 265 -4.70 5.80 39.83
C ILE A 265 -5.67 4.68 40.19
N ARG A 266 -5.54 3.54 39.52
CA ARG A 266 -6.25 2.30 39.84
C ARG A 266 -5.39 1.44 40.74
N ALA A 267 -6.01 0.65 41.62
CA ALA A 267 -5.29 -0.23 42.52
C ALA A 267 -5.96 -1.60 42.65
N ILE A 268 -5.13 -2.62 42.83
CA ILE A 268 -5.56 -3.96 43.24
C ILE A 268 -5.12 -4.21 44.68
N ARG A 269 -5.93 -4.94 45.47
CA ARG A 269 -5.63 -5.30 46.86
C ARG A 269 -6.14 -6.68 47.24
N THR A 270 -5.51 -7.28 48.25
CA THR A 270 -6.06 -8.43 48.98
C THR A 270 -5.61 -8.38 50.44
N GLN A 271 -6.45 -8.93 51.32
CA GLN A 271 -6.16 -9.13 52.74
C GLN A 271 -6.26 -10.61 53.14
N ARG A 272 -6.52 -11.51 52.18
CA ARG A 272 -6.56 -12.95 52.49
C ARG A 272 -5.13 -13.41 52.74
N ARG A 273 -4.92 -14.07 53.87
CA ARG A 273 -3.61 -14.58 54.29
C ARG A 273 -2.93 -15.41 53.19
N ALA A 274 -3.66 -16.37 52.62
CA ALA A 274 -3.13 -17.25 51.58
C ALA A 274 -2.62 -16.47 50.34
N ASP A 275 -3.34 -15.45 49.89
CA ASP A 275 -2.90 -14.63 48.75
C ASP A 275 -1.66 -13.80 49.11
N VAL A 276 -1.64 -13.20 50.30
CA VAL A 276 -0.52 -12.35 50.74
C VAL A 276 0.75 -13.17 50.93
N GLU A 277 0.63 -14.39 51.46
CA GLU A 277 1.75 -15.35 51.57
C GLU A 277 2.25 -15.80 50.19
N LEU A 278 1.33 -16.13 49.28
CA LEU A 278 1.67 -16.48 47.89
C LEU A 278 2.38 -15.33 47.16
N ILE A 279 1.88 -14.09 47.27
CA ILE A 279 2.52 -12.92 46.66
C ILE A 279 3.91 -12.68 47.29
N ALA A 280 4.07 -12.91 48.59
CA ALA A 280 5.39 -12.84 49.25
C ALA A 280 6.36 -13.90 48.72
N GLU A 281 5.87 -15.09 48.37
CA GLU A 281 6.66 -16.15 47.76
C GLU A 281 7.06 -15.83 46.31
N LEU A 282 6.12 -15.35 45.50
CA LEU A 282 6.37 -14.94 44.12
C LEU A 282 7.40 -13.81 44.01
N THR A 283 7.41 -12.89 44.99
CA THR A 283 8.31 -11.71 45.03
C THR A 283 9.62 -11.96 45.78
N ARG A 284 9.91 -13.22 46.15
CA ARG A 284 11.17 -13.62 46.77
C ARG A 284 12.29 -13.68 45.74
N TRP A 285 13.44 -13.08 46.07
CA TRP A 285 14.64 -13.18 45.24
C TRP A 285 15.03 -14.65 45.04
N PRO A 286 15.13 -15.13 43.78
CA PRO A 286 15.57 -16.48 43.52
C PRO A 286 17.06 -16.63 43.84
N LEU A 287 17.46 -17.83 44.28
CA LEU A 287 18.88 -18.17 44.45
C LEU A 287 19.58 -18.32 43.10
N SER A 288 18.89 -18.91 42.12
CA SER A 288 19.36 -19.09 40.75
C SER A 288 18.24 -18.70 39.77
N PRO A 289 18.20 -17.45 39.29
CA PRO A 289 17.18 -17.00 38.33
C PRO A 289 17.38 -17.63 36.94
N SER A 290 16.30 -18.10 36.33
CA SER A 290 16.26 -18.44 34.90
C SER A 290 16.31 -17.20 34.02
N GLU A 291 16.63 -17.36 32.73
CA GLU A 291 16.61 -16.24 31.78
C GLU A 291 15.23 -15.58 31.69
N ASP A 292 14.17 -16.38 31.67
CA ASP A 292 12.81 -15.87 31.59
C ASP A 292 12.40 -15.08 32.83
N TRP A 293 12.78 -15.56 34.02
CA TRP A 293 12.60 -14.78 35.24
C TRP A 293 13.32 -13.44 35.18
N ARG A 294 14.55 -13.39 34.63
CA ARG A 294 15.31 -12.14 34.47
C ARG A 294 14.61 -11.18 33.49
N LYS A 295 14.13 -11.68 32.34
CA LYS A 295 13.37 -10.88 31.36
C LYS A 295 12.10 -10.30 32.00
N GLY A 296 11.35 -11.15 32.71
CA GLY A 296 10.16 -10.75 33.45
C GLY A 296 10.46 -9.70 34.50
N PHE A 297 11.49 -9.92 35.33
CA PHE A 297 11.91 -8.98 36.36
C PHE A 297 12.24 -7.61 35.78
N LEU A 298 13.01 -7.56 34.69
CA LEU A 298 13.35 -6.31 34.00
C LEU A 298 12.12 -5.59 33.44
N ALA A 299 11.16 -6.31 32.87
CA ALA A 299 9.91 -5.73 32.40
C ALA A 299 9.07 -5.16 33.54
N GLY A 300 8.91 -5.91 34.63
CA GLY A 300 8.14 -5.51 35.80
C GLY A 300 8.73 -4.29 36.51
N ILE A 301 10.04 -4.28 36.75
CA ILE A 301 10.68 -3.14 37.41
C ILE A 301 10.71 -1.90 36.50
N PHE A 302 10.80 -2.08 35.18
CA PHE A 302 10.70 -0.97 34.23
C PHE A 302 9.27 -0.41 34.14
N ASP A 303 8.25 -1.27 34.25
CA ASP A 303 6.86 -0.81 34.31
C ASP A 303 6.55 -0.05 35.60
N ALA A 304 7.13 -0.44 36.74
CA ALA A 304 7.03 0.32 37.99
C ALA A 304 7.85 1.63 37.92
N GLU A 305 9.17 1.50 37.86
CA GLU A 305 10.11 2.58 38.15
C GLU A 305 10.84 3.12 36.92
N GLY A 306 10.58 2.51 35.77
CA GLY A 306 11.23 2.85 34.52
C GLY A 306 10.69 4.12 33.88
N SER A 307 11.59 4.88 33.27
CA SER A 307 11.27 6.01 32.42
C SER A 307 11.99 5.89 31.08
N CYS A 308 11.31 6.26 30.00
CA CYS A 308 11.92 6.36 28.68
C CYS A 308 11.59 7.72 28.07
N GLY A 309 12.60 8.59 28.03
CA GLY A 309 12.50 9.88 27.36
C GLY A 309 13.08 9.84 25.95
N ARG A 310 13.09 10.98 25.26
CA ARG A 310 13.76 11.12 23.95
C ARG A 310 15.27 10.82 24.00
N GLN A 311 15.89 10.90 25.17
CA GLN A 311 17.35 10.81 25.33
C GLN A 311 17.85 9.50 25.96
N ALA A 312 17.09 8.86 26.87
CA ALA A 312 17.57 7.66 27.57
C ALA A 312 16.44 6.83 28.20
N LEU A 313 16.74 5.54 28.39
CA LEU A 313 16.00 4.62 29.25
C LEU A 313 16.68 4.59 30.63
N ARG A 314 15.91 4.81 31.70
CA ARG A 314 16.40 4.81 33.08
C ARG A 314 15.46 4.02 33.99
N ILE A 315 16.03 3.33 34.98
CA ILE A 315 15.29 2.72 36.09
C ILE A 315 15.83 3.33 37.38
N ALA A 316 14.95 3.96 38.17
CA ALA A 316 15.33 4.64 39.40
C ALA A 316 14.89 3.84 40.62
N ASN A 317 15.72 3.75 41.65
CA ASN A 317 15.27 3.20 42.94
C ASN A 317 16.18 3.68 44.08
N THR A 318 15.68 3.63 45.31
CA THR A 318 16.46 3.87 46.53
C THR A 318 16.96 2.56 47.16
N ASP A 319 16.32 1.43 46.86
CA ASP A 319 16.71 0.11 47.34
C ASP A 319 17.91 -0.43 46.56
N ARG A 320 19.02 -0.63 47.27
CA ARG A 320 20.28 -1.17 46.71
C ARG A 320 20.13 -2.60 46.18
N ALA A 321 19.25 -3.41 46.76
CA ALA A 321 19.01 -4.78 46.30
C ALA A 321 18.31 -4.76 44.93
N ILE A 322 17.30 -3.89 44.75
CA ILE A 322 16.59 -3.74 43.47
C ILE A 322 17.56 -3.25 42.39
N LEU A 323 18.39 -2.26 42.69
CA LEU A 323 19.42 -1.75 41.77
C LEU A 323 20.44 -2.85 41.43
N GLY A 324 20.92 -3.59 42.43
CA GLY A 324 21.86 -4.69 42.23
C GLY A 324 21.31 -5.79 41.33
N TRP A 325 20.05 -6.20 41.54
CA TRP A 325 19.36 -7.17 40.69
C TRP A 325 19.11 -6.64 39.27
N THR A 326 18.67 -5.39 39.14
CA THR A 326 18.46 -4.74 37.84
C THR A 326 19.75 -4.72 37.04
N LYS A 327 20.86 -4.30 37.66
CA LYS A 327 22.17 -4.30 37.02
C LYS A 327 22.62 -5.72 36.66
N SER A 328 22.52 -6.68 37.58
CA SER A 328 22.90 -8.07 37.32
C SER A 328 22.14 -8.69 36.14
N CYS A 329 20.83 -8.42 36.03
CA CYS A 329 20.03 -8.92 34.92
C CYS A 329 20.40 -8.23 33.59
N LEU A 330 20.66 -6.92 33.60
CA LEU A 330 21.10 -6.19 32.42
C LEU A 330 22.49 -6.66 31.95
N ASP A 331 23.44 -6.83 32.87
CA ASP A 331 24.79 -7.36 32.61
C ASP A 331 24.73 -8.78 32.05
N HIS A 332 23.84 -9.63 32.58
CA HIS A 332 23.65 -11.01 32.09
C HIS A 332 23.25 -11.06 30.62
N PHE A 333 22.37 -10.15 30.19
CA PHE A 333 22.01 -10.02 28.79
C PHE A 333 23.02 -9.19 28.00
N GLY A 334 24.09 -8.67 28.59
CA GLY A 334 25.09 -7.86 27.89
C GLY A 334 24.57 -6.49 27.46
N PHE A 335 23.71 -5.87 28.27
CA PHE A 335 23.37 -4.45 28.11
C PHE A 335 24.47 -3.57 28.70
N ASP A 336 24.80 -2.50 27.98
CA ASP A 336 25.75 -1.51 28.48
C ASP A 336 25.04 -0.47 29.36
N VAL A 337 25.32 -0.47 30.66
CA VAL A 337 24.62 0.36 31.65
C VAL A 337 25.58 1.16 32.51
N VAL A 338 25.13 2.33 32.97
CA VAL A 338 25.84 3.17 33.94
C VAL A 338 24.94 3.48 35.13
N GLU A 339 25.53 3.47 36.32
CA GLU A 339 24.86 3.93 37.54
C GLU A 339 25.14 5.43 37.75
N GLU A 340 24.07 6.22 37.86
CA GLU A 340 24.13 7.66 38.09
C GLU A 340 23.47 7.98 39.44
N SER A 341 24.06 8.91 40.19
CA SER A 341 23.47 9.44 41.42
C SER A 341 23.00 10.87 41.18
N THR A 342 21.84 11.25 41.71
CA THR A 342 21.45 12.66 41.75
C THR A 342 22.19 13.39 42.87
N GLN A 343 22.30 14.71 42.74
CA GLN A 343 22.82 15.57 43.82
C GLN A 343 21.83 15.71 44.99
N SER A 344 20.67 15.05 44.94
CA SER A 344 19.65 15.09 45.98
C SER A 344 20.00 14.16 47.14
N GLU A 345 19.79 14.62 48.37
CA GLU A 345 20.07 13.88 49.61
C GLU A 345 19.17 12.66 49.84
N ASN A 346 18.17 12.42 48.98
CA ASN A 346 17.19 11.34 49.10
C ASN A 346 17.73 9.93 48.77
N GLY A 347 19.01 9.81 48.38
CA GLY A 347 19.66 8.53 48.09
C GLY A 347 19.18 7.84 46.80
N LEU A 348 18.45 8.55 45.94
CA LEU A 348 17.91 8.03 44.68
C LEU A 348 19.05 7.81 43.66
N LYS A 349 19.08 6.62 43.06
CA LYS A 349 20.04 6.26 42.02
C LYS A 349 19.34 5.75 40.77
N TYR A 350 20.02 5.90 39.63
CA TYR A 350 19.50 5.53 38.32
C TYR A 350 20.44 4.53 37.65
N ILE A 351 19.87 3.48 37.08
CA ILE A 351 20.55 2.66 36.09
C ILE A 351 20.12 3.19 34.72
N ARG A 352 21.06 3.76 33.97
CA ARG A 352 20.84 4.30 32.63
C ARG A 352 21.41 3.35 31.58
N LEU A 353 20.56 2.96 30.63
CA LEU A 353 20.96 2.19 29.47
C LEU A 353 21.67 3.09 28.44
N ARG A 354 22.86 2.67 28.00
CA ARG A 354 23.63 3.29 26.91
C ARG A 354 23.29 2.63 25.57
N GLY A 355 23.82 3.16 24.46
CA GLY A 355 23.63 2.57 23.11
C GLY A 355 22.39 3.04 22.33
N GLY A 356 21.67 4.05 22.83
CA GLY A 356 20.66 4.76 22.04
C GLY A 356 19.40 3.94 21.73
N LEU A 357 18.79 4.19 20.56
CA LEU A 357 17.55 3.52 20.17
C LEU A 357 17.70 2.00 19.89
N PRO A 358 18.78 1.50 19.27
CA PRO A 358 18.99 0.06 19.10
C PRO A 358 18.88 -0.74 20.40
N GLU A 359 19.63 -0.34 21.44
CA GLU A 359 19.61 -1.00 22.74
C GLU A 359 18.26 -0.86 23.45
N ARG A 360 17.56 0.25 23.24
CA ARG A 360 16.19 0.43 23.76
C ARG A 360 15.20 -0.53 23.12
N LEU A 361 15.19 -0.65 21.79
CA LEU A 361 14.32 -1.59 21.07
C LEU A 361 14.66 -3.04 21.45
N ARG A 362 15.95 -3.35 21.56
CA ARG A 362 16.43 -4.64 22.06
C ARG A 362 15.88 -4.94 23.47
N PHE A 363 15.97 -3.98 24.39
CA PHE A 363 15.38 -4.11 25.72
C PHE A 363 13.86 -4.32 25.65
N PHE A 364 13.13 -3.52 24.89
CA PHE A 364 11.67 -3.63 24.76
C PHE A 364 11.23 -4.95 24.17
N HIS A 365 11.87 -5.41 23.10
CA HIS A 365 11.50 -6.66 22.46
C HIS A 365 11.86 -7.84 23.37
N MET A 366 13.06 -7.87 23.96
CA MET A 366 13.51 -8.97 24.83
C MET A 366 12.69 -9.11 26.12
N THR A 367 12.20 -8.00 26.67
CA THR A 367 11.53 -8.01 27.98
C THR A 367 10.01 -7.83 27.88
N ASP A 368 9.48 -7.30 26.78
CA ASP A 368 8.06 -6.92 26.60
C ASP A 368 7.43 -6.18 27.79
N PRO A 369 7.88 -4.96 28.16
CA PRO A 369 7.17 -4.16 29.17
C PRO A 369 5.74 -3.85 28.73
N ALA A 370 4.81 -3.76 29.68
CA ALA A 370 3.38 -3.60 29.39
C ALA A 370 3.02 -2.17 28.96
N ILE A 371 3.68 -1.16 29.52
CA ILE A 371 3.25 0.23 29.38
C ILE A 371 3.63 0.78 28.00
N THR A 372 2.64 0.94 27.11
CA THR A 372 2.85 1.32 25.71
C THR A 372 3.55 2.66 25.56
N ARG A 373 3.12 3.68 26.33
CA ARG A 373 3.73 5.03 26.29
C ARG A 373 5.23 5.07 26.63
N LYS A 374 5.77 4.02 27.27
CA LYS A 374 7.21 3.93 27.60
C LYS A 374 8.03 3.33 26.44
N ARG A 375 7.37 2.76 25.41
CA ARG A 375 8.00 2.03 24.30
C ARG A 375 7.90 2.73 22.94
N ILE A 376 6.94 3.65 22.79
CA ILE A 376 6.71 4.41 21.55
C ILE A 376 7.98 5.09 21.02
N VAL A 377 8.16 5.05 19.70
CA VAL A 377 9.32 5.62 18.97
C VAL A 377 8.94 6.78 18.06
N GLN A 378 7.65 7.11 17.97
CA GLN A 378 7.09 8.15 17.13
C GLN A 378 7.80 9.50 17.36
N GLY A 379 8.19 10.15 16.27
CA GLY A 379 8.89 11.44 16.27
C GLY A 379 10.39 11.37 16.58
N MET A 380 10.94 10.20 16.96
CA MET A 380 12.38 10.03 17.11
C MET A 380 13.07 10.11 15.75
N ALA A 381 14.22 10.79 15.71
CA ALA A 381 15.04 10.84 14.51
C ALA A 381 15.67 9.46 14.26
N LEU A 382 15.71 9.06 13.00
CA LEU A 382 16.34 7.84 12.52
C LEU A 382 17.86 8.01 12.54
N LYS A 383 18.42 8.00 13.74
CA LYS A 383 19.85 8.04 14.04
C LYS A 383 20.22 6.73 14.70
N SER A 384 21.16 6.02 14.11
CA SER A 384 21.61 4.74 14.61
C SER A 384 23.06 4.53 14.24
N ASP A 385 23.79 4.03 15.23
CA ASP A 385 25.20 3.69 15.17
C ASP A 385 25.35 2.17 14.91
N ALA A 386 24.23 1.48 14.66
CA ALA A 386 24.17 0.05 14.42
C ALA A 386 25.02 -0.34 13.20
N LYS A 387 25.68 -1.50 13.31
CA LYS A 387 26.56 -2.06 12.27
C LYS A 387 25.73 -2.77 11.19
N THR A 388 25.00 -2.00 10.39
CA THR A 388 24.06 -2.51 9.37
C THR A 388 24.69 -2.62 7.98
N ARG A 389 26.01 -2.81 7.92
CA ARG A 389 26.74 -3.02 6.66
C ARG A 389 26.37 -4.39 6.08
N VAL A 390 26.07 -4.45 4.79
CA VAL A 390 25.80 -5.69 4.08
C VAL A 390 27.08 -6.53 4.03
N VAL A 391 27.03 -7.77 4.50
CA VAL A 391 28.17 -8.71 4.47
C VAL A 391 27.97 -9.84 3.45
N SER A 392 26.73 -10.20 3.13
CA SER A 392 26.44 -11.09 2.01
C SER A 392 25.05 -10.85 1.39
N VAL A 393 24.92 -11.22 0.11
CA VAL A 393 23.67 -11.30 -0.63
C VAL A 393 23.69 -12.61 -1.42
N GLU A 394 22.87 -13.57 -1.03
CA GLU A 394 22.96 -14.95 -1.51
C GLU A 394 21.60 -15.41 -2.05
N PRO A 395 21.53 -15.97 -3.28
CA PRO A 395 20.30 -16.61 -3.75
C PRO A 395 20.01 -17.86 -2.91
N LEU A 396 18.77 -18.04 -2.49
CA LEU A 396 18.34 -19.27 -1.80
C LEU A 396 18.15 -20.45 -2.76
N GLY A 397 18.24 -20.23 -4.07
CA GLY A 397 18.09 -21.26 -5.10
C GLY A 397 16.65 -21.78 -5.27
N VAL A 398 15.70 -21.25 -4.50
CA VAL A 398 14.28 -21.63 -4.54
C VAL A 398 13.39 -20.41 -4.72
N ALA A 399 12.27 -20.60 -5.42
CA ALA A 399 11.17 -19.67 -5.35
C ALA A 399 10.31 -20.01 -4.14
N MET A 400 10.02 -19.01 -3.30
CA MET A 400 9.22 -19.20 -2.09
C MET A 400 8.14 -18.12 -1.98
N ARG A 401 7.14 -18.37 -1.13
CA ARG A 401 6.12 -17.40 -0.81
C ARG A 401 6.74 -16.25 -0.02
N LEU A 402 6.71 -15.06 -0.61
CA LEU A 402 7.11 -13.81 0.00
C LEU A 402 5.88 -12.91 0.12
N TYR A 403 5.89 -12.03 1.11
CA TYR A 403 4.82 -11.13 1.49
C TYR A 403 5.21 -9.69 1.23
N ASP A 404 4.22 -8.83 1.02
CA ASP A 404 4.42 -7.38 0.99
C ASP A 404 3.19 -6.69 1.57
N ILE A 405 3.39 -5.45 2.00
CA ILE A 405 2.36 -4.61 2.60
C ILE A 405 2.39 -3.23 1.98
N THR A 406 1.23 -2.62 1.79
CA THR A 406 1.16 -1.18 1.50
C THR A 406 0.97 -0.43 2.81
N THR A 407 1.66 0.70 2.98
CA THR A 407 1.55 1.57 4.16
C THR A 407 1.20 2.98 3.75
N GLY A 408 0.82 3.82 4.71
CA GLY A 408 0.57 5.23 4.44
C GLY A 408 1.82 6.06 4.13
N THR A 409 3.02 5.57 4.48
CA THR A 409 4.29 6.32 4.30
C THR A 409 5.10 5.89 3.09
N GLY A 410 4.77 4.77 2.43
CA GLY A 410 5.60 4.23 1.34
C GLY A 410 6.78 3.36 1.82
N ASP A 411 6.87 3.12 3.13
CA ASP A 411 7.90 2.31 3.77
C ASP A 411 7.43 1.72 5.11
N TYR A 412 8.24 0.83 5.68
CA TYR A 412 8.06 0.25 7.02
C TYR A 412 9.39 -0.23 7.60
N ILE A 413 9.43 -0.52 8.90
CA ILE A 413 10.63 -1.08 9.55
C ILE A 413 10.56 -2.61 9.59
N SER A 414 11.40 -3.26 8.80
CA SER A 414 11.54 -4.71 8.68
C SER A 414 12.86 -5.19 9.30
N ASN A 415 12.79 -5.98 10.37
CA ASN A 415 13.94 -6.42 11.17
C ASN A 415 14.95 -5.29 11.45
N GLY A 416 14.40 -4.16 11.91
CA GLY A 416 15.15 -2.98 12.28
C GLY A 416 15.67 -2.12 11.15
N VAL A 417 15.51 -2.48 9.88
CA VAL A 417 15.90 -1.64 8.73
C VAL A 417 14.69 -1.13 7.95
N VAL A 418 14.86 0.01 7.27
CA VAL A 418 13.78 0.61 6.48
C VAL A 418 13.62 -0.14 5.16
N SER A 419 12.47 -0.80 4.99
CA SER A 419 12.00 -1.44 3.76
C SER A 419 11.05 -0.55 2.98
N HIS A 420 11.14 -0.61 1.66
CA HIS A 420 10.22 0.06 0.74
C HIS A 420 8.92 -0.75 0.56
N ASN A 421 7.83 -0.09 0.17
CA ASN A 421 6.64 -0.71 -0.46
C ASN A 421 6.09 0.11 -1.65
N CYS A 422 5.16 -0.42 -2.47
CA CYS A 422 4.87 0.10 -3.84
C CYS A 422 3.79 1.23 -3.95
N PHE A 423 3.96 2.17 -4.91
CA PHE A 423 3.25 3.47 -5.07
C PHE A 423 2.60 3.68 -6.50
N ALA A 424 1.73 2.80 -7.04
CA ALA A 424 1.23 2.77 -8.46
C ALA A 424 -0.23 3.16 -8.77
N ARG A 425 -1.04 3.39 -7.75
CA ARG A 425 -2.29 2.71 -7.42
C ARG A 425 -3.65 3.53 -7.52
N PRO A 426 -3.80 4.81 -7.94
CA PRO A 426 -5.03 5.56 -7.58
C PRO A 426 -6.31 5.38 -8.44
N THR A 427 -6.37 4.58 -9.51
CA THR A 427 -7.62 4.41 -10.30
C THR A 427 -8.48 3.20 -9.89
N HIS A 428 -8.03 2.40 -8.91
CA HIS A 428 -8.74 1.23 -8.37
C HIS A 428 -9.46 1.47 -7.03
N THR A 429 -9.15 2.58 -6.36
CA THR A 429 -9.63 2.92 -5.01
C THR A 429 -11.11 3.31 -4.91
N TYR A 430 -11.82 3.52 -6.03
CA TYR A 430 -13.24 3.92 -6.00
C TYR A 430 -14.21 2.74 -5.74
N LEU A 431 -13.72 1.50 -5.71
CA LEU A 431 -14.53 0.27 -5.58
C LEU A 431 -14.09 -0.64 -4.42
N ASP A 432 -13.32 -0.12 -3.46
CA ASP A 432 -12.68 -0.89 -2.37
C ASP A 432 -11.77 -2.05 -2.84
N PHE A 433 -11.32 -2.02 -4.10
CA PHE A 433 -10.24 -2.88 -4.57
C PHE A 433 -8.90 -2.24 -4.28
N ASN A 434 -7.95 -3.09 -3.88
CA ASN A 434 -6.57 -2.69 -3.80
C ASN A 434 -6.09 -2.29 -5.19
N ALA A 435 -4.97 -1.63 -5.23
CA ALA A 435 -4.56 -0.94 -6.41
C ALA A 435 -3.27 -1.48 -7.01
N GLY A 436 -2.85 -2.66 -6.56
CA GLY A 436 -1.82 -3.36 -7.32
C GLY A 436 -1.58 -4.83 -7.07
N ARG A 437 -2.16 -5.52 -6.08
CA ARG A 437 -2.45 -6.95 -6.31
C ARG A 437 -3.59 -7.10 -7.33
N ASP A 438 -4.57 -6.21 -7.19
CA ASP A 438 -5.90 -6.33 -7.79
C ASP A 438 -6.01 -5.74 -9.19
N PHE A 439 -5.15 -4.78 -9.55
CA PHE A 439 -5.12 -4.25 -10.91
C PHE A 439 -4.92 -5.38 -11.94
N GLU A 440 -4.16 -6.42 -11.62
CA GLU A 440 -3.79 -7.46 -12.59
C GLU A 440 -4.44 -8.81 -12.30
N ARG A 441 -4.97 -8.96 -11.08
CA ARG A 441 -5.52 -10.21 -10.56
C ARG A 441 -6.96 -10.07 -10.11
N GLU A 442 -7.55 -8.89 -10.17
CA GLU A 442 -8.93 -8.64 -9.76
C GLU A 442 -9.61 -7.84 -10.85
N ILE A 443 -9.86 -8.54 -11.94
CA ILE A 443 -10.46 -7.92 -13.10
C ILE A 443 -11.96 -7.82 -12.83
N VAL A 444 -12.45 -6.60 -12.70
CA VAL A 444 -13.89 -6.35 -12.65
C VAL A 444 -14.43 -6.50 -14.07
N VAL A 445 -15.38 -7.41 -14.22
CA VAL A 445 -16.03 -7.73 -15.49
C VAL A 445 -17.45 -7.20 -15.43
N LYS A 446 -17.76 -6.21 -16.25
CA LYS A 446 -19.13 -5.68 -16.36
C LYS A 446 -19.94 -6.60 -17.26
N VAL A 447 -20.46 -7.68 -16.71
CA VAL A 447 -21.09 -8.76 -17.48
C VAL A 447 -22.31 -8.31 -18.27
N ASN A 448 -23.02 -7.27 -17.82
CA ASN A 448 -24.17 -6.70 -18.53
C ASN A 448 -23.83 -5.44 -19.35
N ALA A 449 -22.54 -5.14 -19.56
CA ALA A 449 -22.13 -3.98 -20.33
C ALA A 449 -22.72 -3.94 -21.75
N PRO A 450 -22.81 -5.07 -22.50
CA PRO A 450 -23.41 -5.06 -23.83
C PRO A 450 -24.90 -4.67 -23.83
N GLU A 451 -25.70 -5.20 -22.89
CA GLU A 451 -27.14 -4.92 -22.80
C GLU A 451 -27.40 -3.47 -22.39
N VAL A 452 -26.64 -2.98 -21.41
CA VAL A 452 -26.75 -1.60 -20.95
C VAL A 452 -26.33 -0.64 -22.06
N LEU A 453 -25.23 -0.94 -22.76
CA LEU A 453 -24.79 -0.15 -23.90
C LEU A 453 -25.86 -0.08 -24.98
N ARG A 454 -26.42 -1.23 -25.40
CA ARG A 454 -27.49 -1.29 -26.39
C ARG A 454 -28.68 -0.42 -25.97
N ALA A 455 -29.13 -0.55 -24.73
CA ALA A 455 -30.23 0.27 -24.20
C ALA A 455 -29.91 1.77 -24.20
N GLU A 456 -28.70 2.17 -23.81
CA GLU A 456 -28.26 3.57 -23.79
C GLU A 456 -28.16 4.17 -25.20
N LEU A 457 -27.62 3.42 -26.17
CA LEU A 457 -27.48 3.83 -27.56
C LEU A 457 -28.82 3.88 -28.30
N SER A 458 -29.82 3.07 -27.90
CA SER A 458 -31.17 3.09 -28.48
C SER A 458 -32.06 4.24 -27.96
N ARG A 459 -31.57 5.08 -27.04
CA ARG A 459 -32.37 6.20 -26.51
C ARG A 459 -32.61 7.23 -27.63
N PRO A 460 -33.83 7.79 -27.77
CA PRO A 460 -34.11 8.85 -28.75
C PRO A 460 -33.24 10.11 -28.59
N SER A 461 -32.68 10.31 -27.40
CA SER A 461 -31.77 11.42 -27.08
C SER A 461 -30.33 11.16 -27.51
N TRP A 462 -29.98 9.95 -27.95
CA TRP A 462 -28.63 9.63 -28.38
C TRP A 462 -28.37 10.22 -29.75
N THR A 463 -27.27 10.95 -29.90
CA THR A 463 -26.94 11.71 -31.11
C THR A 463 -25.90 11.01 -31.98
N HIS A 464 -25.69 9.71 -31.78
CA HIS A 464 -24.72 8.90 -32.52
C HIS A 464 -23.30 9.51 -32.50
N GLU A 465 -22.90 10.07 -31.36
CA GLU A 465 -21.53 10.54 -31.17
C GLU A 465 -20.55 9.35 -31.15
N HIS A 466 -19.32 9.58 -31.61
CA HIS A 466 -18.28 8.55 -31.64
C HIS A 466 -17.98 7.98 -30.25
N VAL A 467 -17.97 6.64 -30.15
CA VAL A 467 -17.64 5.90 -28.92
C VAL A 467 -16.30 5.16 -29.07
N ALA A 468 -15.34 5.46 -28.20
CA ALA A 468 -14.02 4.83 -28.21
C ALA A 468 -13.86 3.74 -27.13
N MET A 469 -13.19 2.65 -27.50
CA MET A 469 -12.86 1.52 -26.63
C MET A 469 -11.34 1.42 -26.44
N GLY A 470 -10.92 0.92 -25.28
CA GLY A 470 -9.49 0.73 -24.97
C GLY A 470 -8.75 2.00 -24.55
N THR A 471 -9.49 3.00 -24.07
CA THR A 471 -8.93 4.28 -23.62
C THR A 471 -8.47 4.25 -22.17
N ASN A 472 -9.02 3.37 -21.35
CA ASN A 472 -8.69 3.22 -19.93
C ASN A 472 -8.06 1.85 -19.60
N THR A 473 -8.63 0.78 -20.15
CA THR A 473 -8.14 -0.60 -20.02
C THR A 473 -8.29 -1.31 -21.35
N ASP A 474 -7.39 -2.23 -21.67
CA ASP A 474 -7.47 -3.00 -22.92
C ASP A 474 -8.77 -3.84 -22.95
N PRO A 475 -9.58 -3.79 -24.03
CA PRO A 475 -10.79 -4.58 -24.15
C PRO A 475 -10.54 -6.02 -24.61
N TYR A 476 -9.36 -6.31 -25.18
CA TYR A 476 -8.96 -7.63 -25.69
C TYR A 476 -7.84 -8.24 -24.85
N GLN A 477 -8.02 -8.20 -23.53
CA GLN A 477 -7.20 -8.97 -22.60
C GLN A 477 -7.44 -10.47 -22.79
N TRP A 478 -6.57 -11.31 -22.25
CA TRP A 478 -6.72 -12.77 -22.33
C TRP A 478 -8.13 -13.25 -21.96
N VAL A 479 -8.72 -12.66 -20.90
CA VAL A 479 -10.05 -13.04 -20.41
C VAL A 479 -11.19 -12.76 -21.40
N GLU A 480 -11.01 -11.84 -22.34
CA GLU A 480 -11.99 -11.58 -23.40
C GLU A 480 -12.19 -12.81 -24.30
N GLY A 481 -11.19 -13.69 -24.41
CA GLY A 481 -11.35 -14.99 -25.08
C GLY A 481 -12.43 -15.87 -24.45
N ARG A 482 -12.69 -15.69 -23.15
CA ARG A 482 -13.69 -16.41 -22.37
C ARG A 482 -15.03 -15.66 -22.29
N TYR A 483 -15.00 -14.41 -21.83
CA TYR A 483 -16.22 -13.65 -21.57
C TYR A 483 -16.94 -13.21 -22.83
N LYS A 484 -16.19 -12.94 -23.91
CA LYS A 484 -16.75 -12.53 -25.20
C LYS A 484 -17.73 -11.36 -25.06
N LEU A 485 -17.36 -10.32 -24.29
CA LEU A 485 -18.19 -9.12 -24.13
C LEU A 485 -18.10 -8.21 -25.35
N MET A 486 -17.00 -8.28 -26.12
CA MET A 486 -16.80 -7.42 -27.28
C MET A 486 -17.72 -7.72 -28.46
N PRO A 487 -17.98 -8.98 -28.87
CA PRO A 487 -18.91 -9.28 -29.96
C PRO A 487 -20.30 -8.64 -29.79
N PRO A 488 -21.01 -8.80 -28.66
CA PRO A 488 -22.32 -8.13 -28.49
C PRO A 488 -22.21 -6.61 -28.32
N ILE A 489 -21.06 -6.07 -27.93
CA ILE A 489 -20.79 -4.62 -27.96
C ILE A 489 -20.70 -4.12 -29.42
N TRP A 490 -20.02 -4.86 -30.31
CA TRP A 490 -19.99 -4.54 -31.74
C TRP A 490 -21.38 -4.61 -32.36
N GLU A 491 -22.18 -5.62 -32.03
CA GLU A 491 -23.58 -5.70 -32.44
C GLU A 491 -24.37 -4.47 -32.01
N ALA A 492 -24.20 -3.99 -30.77
CA ALA A 492 -24.87 -2.79 -30.30
C ALA A 492 -24.51 -1.55 -31.15
N PHE A 493 -23.25 -1.38 -31.55
CA PHE A 493 -22.85 -0.30 -32.46
C PHE A 493 -23.44 -0.48 -33.86
N ARG A 494 -23.38 -1.70 -34.41
CA ARG A 494 -23.96 -2.08 -35.71
C ARG A 494 -25.45 -1.79 -35.79
N ASP A 495 -26.19 -2.15 -34.75
CA ASP A 495 -27.66 -2.07 -34.72
C ASP A 495 -28.15 -0.65 -34.47
N THR A 496 -27.36 0.15 -33.76
CA THR A 496 -27.71 1.55 -33.46
C THR A 496 -27.09 2.55 -34.44
N GLY A 497 -26.27 2.11 -35.39
CA GLY A 497 -25.61 3.03 -36.32
C GLY A 497 -24.60 3.96 -35.64
N THR A 498 -24.06 3.56 -34.48
CA THR A 498 -23.18 4.44 -33.68
C THR A 498 -21.73 4.32 -34.15
N PRO A 499 -21.07 5.43 -34.55
CA PRO A 499 -19.66 5.44 -34.90
C PRO A 499 -18.78 4.97 -33.74
N CYS A 500 -17.75 4.17 -34.03
CA CYS A 500 -16.94 3.57 -32.98
C CYS A 500 -15.47 3.38 -33.35
N SER A 501 -14.62 3.27 -32.34
CA SER A 501 -13.23 2.84 -32.54
C SER A 501 -12.67 2.04 -31.38
N VAL A 502 -11.62 1.26 -31.65
CA VAL A 502 -10.92 0.49 -30.62
C VAL A 502 -9.41 0.72 -30.66
N LEU A 503 -8.81 0.84 -29.47
CA LEU A 503 -7.37 0.76 -29.25
C LEU A 503 -7.06 -0.51 -28.45
N THR A 504 -6.11 -1.32 -28.90
CA THR A 504 -5.70 -2.54 -28.17
C THR A 504 -4.23 -2.87 -28.41
N LYS A 505 -3.67 -3.75 -27.57
CA LYS A 505 -2.36 -4.38 -27.72
C LYS A 505 -2.45 -5.83 -28.17
N SER A 506 -3.66 -6.33 -28.46
CA SER A 506 -3.91 -7.75 -28.68
C SER A 506 -4.44 -8.03 -30.09
N PRO A 507 -3.88 -9.02 -30.81
CA PRO A 507 -4.42 -9.46 -32.09
C PRO A 507 -5.71 -10.28 -31.92
N LEU A 508 -6.15 -10.56 -30.68
CA LEU A 508 -7.46 -11.19 -30.41
C LEU A 508 -8.63 -10.42 -31.04
N LEU A 509 -8.46 -9.12 -31.31
CA LEU A 509 -9.38 -8.30 -32.10
C LEU A 509 -9.79 -8.95 -33.43
N LEU A 510 -8.90 -9.69 -34.09
CA LEU A 510 -9.19 -10.36 -35.37
C LEU A 510 -10.35 -11.36 -35.29
N ARG A 511 -10.63 -11.91 -34.10
CA ARG A 511 -11.79 -12.77 -33.86
C ARG A 511 -13.10 -12.08 -34.22
N ASP A 512 -13.19 -10.77 -33.96
CA ASP A 512 -14.42 -9.99 -34.10
C ASP A 512 -14.52 -9.29 -35.46
N LEU A 513 -13.57 -9.55 -36.37
CA LEU A 513 -13.52 -8.97 -37.72
C LEU A 513 -14.83 -9.12 -38.53
N PRO A 514 -15.55 -10.27 -38.52
CA PRO A 514 -16.83 -10.36 -39.24
C PRO A 514 -17.84 -9.29 -38.82
N LEU A 515 -17.96 -8.99 -37.52
CA LEU A 515 -18.87 -7.96 -37.01
C LEU A 515 -18.40 -6.55 -37.38
N MET A 516 -17.09 -6.31 -37.35
CA MET A 516 -16.52 -5.04 -37.80
C MET A 516 -16.80 -4.78 -39.28
N ARG A 517 -16.77 -5.82 -40.11
CA ARG A 517 -17.13 -5.74 -41.53
C ARG A 517 -18.59 -5.40 -41.72
N GLU A 518 -19.50 -6.03 -40.96
CA GLU A 518 -20.92 -5.68 -41.03
C GLU A 518 -21.18 -4.21 -40.65
N ILE A 519 -20.45 -3.66 -39.68
CA ILE A 519 -20.51 -2.24 -39.31
C ILE A 519 -20.05 -1.36 -40.48
N ALA A 520 -18.89 -1.68 -41.06
CA ALA A 520 -18.31 -0.95 -42.18
C ALA A 520 -19.22 -1.01 -43.44
N GLU A 521 -19.78 -2.17 -43.76
CA GLU A 521 -20.69 -2.41 -44.89
C GLU A 521 -22.00 -1.61 -44.76
N ARG A 522 -22.43 -1.30 -43.53
CA ARG A 522 -23.56 -0.40 -43.24
C ARG A 522 -23.20 1.09 -43.37
N GLY A 523 -21.96 1.42 -43.72
CA GLY A 523 -21.48 2.80 -43.82
C GLY A 523 -21.30 3.50 -42.46
N ILE A 524 -21.26 2.73 -41.36
CA ILE A 524 -21.03 3.29 -40.02
C ILE A 524 -19.51 3.49 -39.85
N PRO A 525 -19.05 4.70 -39.46
CA PRO A 525 -17.62 4.93 -39.27
C PRO A 525 -17.05 4.02 -38.17
N ILE A 526 -16.05 3.22 -38.55
CA ILE A 526 -15.32 2.31 -37.67
C ILE A 526 -13.82 2.45 -37.92
N ALA A 527 -13.03 2.42 -36.84
CA ALA A 527 -11.57 2.40 -36.93
C ALA A 527 -10.95 1.56 -35.81
N ALA A 528 -9.79 0.96 -36.08
CA ALA A 528 -9.00 0.27 -35.08
C ALA A 528 -7.58 0.84 -35.00
N ASN A 529 -6.95 0.73 -33.85
CA ASN A 529 -5.55 1.04 -33.66
C ASN A 529 -4.90 -0.02 -32.78
N LEU A 530 -3.71 -0.48 -33.18
CA LEU A 530 -2.88 -1.33 -32.33
C LEU A 530 -1.72 -0.54 -31.75
N SER A 531 -1.52 -0.65 -30.44
CA SER A 531 -0.38 -0.05 -29.75
C SER A 531 0.87 -0.90 -29.98
N VAL A 532 1.88 -0.29 -30.60
CA VAL A 532 3.16 -0.90 -30.96
C VAL A 532 4.27 0.05 -30.48
N PRO A 533 4.64 0.02 -29.19
CA PRO A 533 5.62 0.96 -28.65
C PRO A 533 7.03 0.68 -29.15
N THR A 534 7.41 -0.58 -29.38
CA THR A 534 8.77 -0.95 -29.78
C THR A 534 8.78 -2.28 -30.54
N LEU A 535 9.76 -2.48 -31.42
CA LEU A 535 10.11 -3.78 -32.01
C LEU A 535 11.31 -4.44 -31.33
N ASP A 536 11.99 -3.73 -30.43
CA ASP A 536 13.10 -4.29 -29.66
C ASP A 536 12.56 -5.26 -28.62
N GLU A 537 12.97 -6.54 -28.71
CA GLU A 537 12.44 -7.60 -27.85
C GLU A 537 12.75 -7.38 -26.37
N LYS A 538 13.92 -6.82 -26.05
CA LYS A 538 14.32 -6.58 -24.65
C LYS A 538 13.47 -5.47 -24.04
N ALA A 539 13.27 -4.37 -24.78
CA ALA A 539 12.42 -3.26 -24.38
C ALA A 539 10.94 -3.69 -24.28
N TRP A 540 10.44 -4.48 -25.24
CA TRP A 540 9.08 -5.03 -25.19
C TRP A 540 8.87 -5.91 -23.95
N ARG A 541 9.73 -6.92 -23.71
CA ARG A 541 9.63 -7.79 -22.52
C ARG A 541 9.75 -7.00 -21.21
N ALA A 542 10.56 -5.94 -21.18
CA ALA A 542 10.74 -5.13 -19.97
C ALA A 542 9.59 -4.16 -19.69
N THR A 543 8.84 -3.73 -20.70
CA THR A 543 7.80 -2.70 -20.58
C THR A 543 6.37 -3.25 -20.64
N GLU A 544 6.12 -4.39 -21.29
CA GLU A 544 4.79 -4.99 -21.42
C GLU A 544 4.81 -6.54 -21.55
N PRO A 545 5.33 -7.28 -20.56
CA PRO A 545 5.70 -8.70 -20.68
C PRO A 545 4.58 -9.68 -21.02
N HIS A 546 3.33 -9.39 -20.67
CA HIS A 546 2.20 -10.33 -20.89
C HIS A 546 1.40 -10.02 -22.17
N THR A 547 1.86 -9.04 -22.95
CA THR A 547 1.21 -8.66 -24.21
C THR A 547 1.70 -9.56 -25.35
N PRO A 548 0.92 -9.75 -26.42
CA PRO A 548 1.38 -10.42 -27.64
C PRO A 548 2.55 -9.67 -28.31
N HIS A 549 3.40 -10.40 -29.03
CA HIS A 549 4.59 -9.84 -29.65
C HIS A 549 4.25 -8.67 -30.60
N PRO A 550 5.04 -7.57 -30.63
CA PRO A 550 4.77 -6.40 -31.48
C PRO A 550 4.57 -6.72 -32.96
N ARG A 551 5.29 -7.71 -33.50
CA ARG A 551 5.10 -8.19 -34.89
C ARG A 551 3.72 -8.78 -35.14
N ALA A 552 3.19 -9.59 -34.21
CA ALA A 552 1.85 -10.16 -34.34
C ALA A 552 0.77 -9.06 -34.33
N ARG A 553 1.03 -7.93 -33.65
CA ARG A 553 0.14 -6.76 -33.70
C ARG A 553 0.18 -6.08 -35.06
N LEU A 554 1.36 -5.93 -35.66
CA LEU A 554 1.50 -5.37 -37.02
C LEU A 554 0.87 -6.28 -38.08
N GLU A 555 1.04 -7.59 -37.97
CA GLU A 555 0.36 -8.57 -38.85
C GLU A 555 -1.16 -8.45 -38.73
N ALA A 556 -1.69 -8.27 -37.51
CA ALA A 556 -3.12 -8.03 -37.31
C ALA A 556 -3.61 -6.73 -37.95
N VAL A 557 -2.80 -5.66 -37.96
CA VAL A 557 -3.10 -4.44 -38.72
C VAL A 557 -3.26 -4.77 -40.21
N GLY A 558 -2.35 -5.57 -40.77
CA GLY A 558 -2.40 -6.01 -42.17
C GLY A 558 -3.65 -6.81 -42.52
N GLU A 559 -4.04 -7.76 -41.66
CA GLU A 559 -5.28 -8.54 -41.83
C GLU A 559 -6.53 -7.66 -41.78
N LEU A 560 -6.62 -6.73 -40.82
CA LEU A 560 -7.77 -5.83 -40.67
C LEU A 560 -7.91 -4.90 -41.88
N ASN A 561 -6.81 -4.30 -42.34
CA ASN A 561 -6.83 -3.43 -43.52
C ASN A 561 -7.17 -4.18 -44.81
N ARG A 562 -6.64 -5.40 -45.00
CA ARG A 562 -7.03 -6.27 -46.14
C ARG A 562 -8.52 -6.61 -46.13
N ALA A 563 -9.12 -6.67 -44.95
CA ALA A 563 -10.54 -6.91 -44.78
C ALA A 563 -11.41 -5.64 -44.85
N GLY A 564 -10.82 -4.48 -45.18
CA GLY A 564 -11.54 -3.21 -45.37
C GLY A 564 -11.83 -2.45 -44.08
N ILE A 565 -11.20 -2.79 -42.96
CA ILE A 565 -11.36 -2.10 -41.68
C ILE A 565 -10.20 -1.12 -41.49
N PRO A 566 -10.44 0.21 -41.52
CA PRO A 566 -9.37 1.20 -41.36
C PRO A 566 -8.64 1.01 -40.04
N THR A 567 -7.39 0.54 -40.12
CA THR A 567 -6.59 0.19 -38.97
C THR A 567 -5.22 0.85 -39.02
N GLY A 568 -4.93 1.60 -37.96
CA GLY A 568 -3.64 2.25 -37.74
C GLY A 568 -2.81 1.60 -36.65
N ILE A 569 -1.67 2.22 -36.38
CA ILE A 569 -0.88 1.95 -35.19
C ILE A 569 -0.69 3.20 -34.34
N LEU A 570 -0.55 2.98 -33.04
CA LEU A 570 -0.03 3.98 -32.12
C LEU A 570 1.33 3.52 -31.60
N VAL A 571 2.37 4.30 -31.90
CA VAL A 571 3.64 4.19 -31.20
C VAL A 571 3.45 4.84 -29.84
N ALA A 572 2.96 4.04 -28.89
CA ALA A 572 2.46 4.52 -27.61
C ALA A 572 2.71 3.48 -26.50
N PRO A 573 3.38 3.85 -25.40
CA PRO A 573 4.03 5.15 -25.20
C PRO A 573 5.33 5.31 -26.01
N LEU A 574 5.56 6.51 -26.56
CA LEU A 574 6.88 7.00 -26.93
C LEU A 574 7.60 7.49 -25.69
N MET A 575 8.75 6.91 -25.42
CA MET A 575 9.50 7.00 -24.19
C MET A 575 10.87 7.62 -24.52
N PRO A 576 11.05 8.94 -24.25
CA PRO A 576 12.29 9.69 -24.51
C PRO A 576 13.58 8.99 -24.09
N GLY A 577 14.36 8.51 -25.07
CA GLY A 577 15.62 7.81 -24.93
C GLY A 577 15.53 6.28 -24.97
N ILE A 578 14.33 5.69 -25.04
CA ILE A 578 14.12 4.23 -24.97
C ILE A 578 13.70 3.65 -26.32
N ASN A 579 12.65 4.21 -26.89
CA ASN A 579 12.05 3.78 -28.15
C ASN A 579 11.75 4.98 -29.06
N ASP A 580 12.50 6.07 -28.90
CA ASP A 580 12.38 7.31 -29.68
C ASP A 580 13.63 7.61 -30.51
N ALA A 581 14.56 6.66 -30.65
CA ALA A 581 15.64 6.80 -31.62
C ALA A 581 15.06 6.73 -33.05
N PRO A 582 15.49 7.60 -33.98
CA PRO A 582 14.93 7.65 -35.33
C PRO A 582 14.86 6.28 -36.00
N GLU A 583 15.93 5.48 -35.92
CA GLU A 583 16.03 4.18 -36.58
C GLU A 583 15.09 3.14 -35.96
N GLN A 584 14.83 3.23 -34.65
CA GLN A 584 13.86 2.35 -33.96
C GLN A 584 12.43 2.65 -34.41
N VAL A 585 12.10 3.95 -34.53
CA VAL A 585 10.76 4.39 -34.95
C VAL A 585 10.58 4.12 -36.43
N GLU A 586 11.54 4.47 -37.28
CA GLU A 586 11.53 4.24 -38.74
C GLU A 586 11.22 2.78 -39.06
N ARG A 587 11.84 1.82 -38.36
CA ARG A 587 11.55 0.40 -38.59
C ARG A 587 10.10 0.01 -38.26
N ILE A 588 9.49 0.64 -37.25
CA ILE A 588 8.07 0.44 -36.94
C ILE A 588 7.21 1.04 -38.05
N LEU A 589 7.56 2.22 -38.56
CA LEU A 589 6.83 2.90 -39.63
C LEU A 589 6.87 2.10 -40.93
N GLU A 590 8.04 1.59 -41.32
CA GLU A 590 8.20 0.71 -42.48
C GLU A 590 7.29 -0.50 -42.39
N LEU A 591 7.36 -1.25 -41.29
CA LEU A 591 6.53 -2.45 -41.12
C LEU A 591 5.04 -2.11 -41.04
N ALA A 592 4.67 -0.96 -40.45
CA ALA A 592 3.28 -0.51 -40.44
C ALA A 592 2.78 -0.17 -41.84
N GLN A 593 3.59 0.50 -42.66
CA GLN A 593 3.26 0.78 -44.06
C GLN A 593 3.19 -0.50 -44.91
N GLU A 594 4.12 -1.45 -44.72
CA GLU A 594 4.09 -2.77 -45.36
C GLU A 594 2.80 -3.53 -45.02
N ASN A 595 2.29 -3.36 -43.80
CA ASN A 595 0.99 -3.90 -43.35
C ASN A 595 -0.20 -2.97 -43.65
N GLY A 596 -0.02 -1.95 -44.49
CA GLY A 596 -1.10 -1.10 -44.98
C GLY A 596 -1.78 -0.22 -43.92
N ALA A 597 -1.08 0.14 -42.84
CA ALA A 597 -1.64 0.97 -41.77
C ALA A 597 -2.24 2.28 -42.31
N THR A 598 -3.52 2.54 -42.01
CA THR A 598 -4.25 3.72 -42.52
C THR A 598 -3.96 5.00 -41.76
N GLY A 599 -3.30 4.89 -40.61
CA GLY A 599 -2.90 6.01 -39.76
C GLY A 599 -1.80 5.58 -38.81
N ILE A 600 -0.85 6.48 -38.57
CA ILE A 600 0.23 6.24 -37.63
C ILE A 600 0.30 7.44 -36.68
N GLY A 601 0.08 7.17 -35.40
CA GLY A 601 0.12 8.18 -34.34
C GLY A 601 1.21 7.90 -33.32
N GLY A 602 1.73 8.96 -32.70
CA GLY A 602 2.70 8.88 -31.60
C GLY A 602 2.13 9.51 -30.35
N ILE A 603 2.18 8.80 -29.22
CA ILE A 603 1.77 9.36 -27.93
C ILE A 603 2.95 9.31 -26.98
N ALA A 604 3.45 10.49 -26.62
CA ALA A 604 4.48 10.62 -25.59
C ALA A 604 3.98 10.04 -24.27
N LEU A 605 4.88 9.38 -23.55
CA LEU A 605 4.61 8.82 -22.23
C LEU A 605 3.97 9.88 -21.31
N HIS A 606 2.94 9.46 -20.58
CA HIS A 606 2.20 10.31 -19.66
C HIS A 606 2.33 9.76 -18.23
N LEU A 607 2.84 10.58 -17.32
CA LEU A 607 3.27 10.17 -15.98
C LEU A 607 2.47 10.90 -14.89
N ARG A 608 1.23 10.44 -14.67
CA ARG A 608 0.33 11.08 -13.71
C ARG A 608 0.42 10.43 -12.33
N GLY A 609 0.58 11.29 -11.30
CA GLY A 609 0.55 10.87 -9.89
C GLY A 609 1.56 9.75 -9.63
N GLU A 610 1.07 8.70 -8.98
CA GLU A 610 1.80 7.51 -8.56
C GLU A 610 2.52 6.75 -9.70
N VAL A 611 1.97 6.77 -10.93
CA VAL A 611 2.59 6.16 -12.12
C VAL A 611 3.93 6.81 -12.46
N ARG A 612 4.11 8.10 -12.13
CA ARG A 612 5.37 8.80 -12.39
C ARG A 612 6.53 8.20 -11.63
N GLU A 613 6.36 7.93 -10.34
CA GLU A 613 7.45 7.41 -9.52
C GLU A 613 7.75 5.96 -9.87
N ILE A 614 6.76 5.17 -10.26
CA ILE A 614 6.99 3.82 -10.77
C ILE A 614 7.74 3.83 -12.08
N TRP A 615 7.38 4.73 -12.98
CA TRP A 615 8.11 4.87 -14.21
C TRP A 615 9.54 5.36 -13.96
N LEU A 616 9.74 6.34 -13.08
CA LEU A 616 11.07 6.80 -12.69
C LEU A 616 11.86 5.70 -11.98
N ASP A 617 11.23 4.84 -11.19
CA ASP A 617 11.86 3.66 -10.58
C ASP A 617 12.22 2.61 -11.62
N TRP A 618 11.32 2.36 -12.59
CA TRP A 618 11.61 1.50 -13.73
C TRP A 618 12.77 2.07 -14.55
N LEU A 619 12.84 3.38 -14.79
CA LEU A 619 13.96 4.05 -15.45
C LEU A 619 15.23 3.92 -14.61
N ARG A 620 15.18 4.17 -13.30
CA ARG A 620 16.33 3.97 -12.40
C ARG A 620 16.82 2.51 -12.42
N ALA A 621 15.93 1.55 -12.68
CA ALA A 621 16.24 0.13 -12.75
C ALA A 621 16.70 -0.36 -14.13
N HIS A 622 16.20 0.20 -15.23
CA HIS A 622 16.42 -0.33 -16.58
C HIS A 622 17.12 0.66 -17.53
N ARG A 623 16.98 1.97 -17.32
CA ARG A 623 17.52 3.06 -18.15
C ARG A 623 17.93 4.28 -17.31
N PRO A 624 18.87 4.11 -16.35
CA PRO A 624 19.23 5.16 -15.38
C PRO A 624 19.85 6.38 -16.05
N ASP A 625 20.47 6.20 -17.21
CA ASP A 625 20.98 7.25 -18.11
C ASP A 625 19.90 8.28 -18.46
N LEU A 626 18.64 7.85 -18.49
CA LEU A 626 17.52 8.71 -18.83
C LEU A 626 16.88 9.38 -17.61
N VAL A 627 17.19 8.98 -16.38
CA VAL A 627 16.53 9.52 -15.17
C VAL A 627 16.64 11.04 -15.08
N PRO A 628 17.83 11.67 -15.24
CA PRO A 628 17.92 13.14 -15.22
C PRO A 628 17.10 13.80 -16.33
N ARG A 629 17.00 13.13 -17.49
CA ARG A 629 16.19 13.61 -18.61
C ARG A 629 14.72 13.55 -18.25
N TYR A 630 14.21 12.45 -17.72
CA TYR A 630 12.81 12.32 -17.33
C TYR A 630 12.44 13.20 -16.13
N GLU A 631 13.32 13.36 -15.14
CA GLU A 631 13.11 14.28 -14.03
C GLU A 631 12.95 15.71 -14.53
N ARG A 632 13.76 16.14 -15.51
CA ARG A 632 13.59 17.44 -16.18
C ARG A 632 12.31 17.51 -17.03
N LEU A 633 12.06 16.51 -17.86
CA LEU A 633 10.91 16.49 -18.79
C LEU A 633 9.58 16.52 -18.03
N TYR A 634 9.46 15.80 -16.92
CA TYR A 634 8.21 15.69 -16.15
C TYR A 634 8.23 16.53 -14.86
N ALA A 635 9.22 17.41 -14.65
CA ALA A 635 9.36 18.23 -13.44
C ALA A 635 8.07 18.97 -13.07
N ARG A 636 7.38 19.53 -14.07
CA ARG A 636 6.24 20.45 -13.90
C ARG A 636 4.86 19.78 -14.01
N GLY A 637 4.79 18.46 -14.20
CA GLY A 637 3.50 17.75 -14.28
C GLY A 637 3.57 16.42 -15.05
N ALA A 638 2.38 15.89 -15.35
CA ALA A 638 2.24 14.55 -15.92
C ALA A 638 2.60 14.45 -17.42
N TYR A 639 2.69 15.56 -18.12
CA TYR A 639 3.01 15.62 -19.54
C TYR A 639 4.45 16.10 -19.75
N ALA A 640 5.16 15.49 -20.71
CA ALA A 640 6.41 16.04 -21.21
C ALA A 640 6.22 17.47 -21.75
N PRO A 641 7.26 18.32 -21.81
CA PRO A 641 7.13 19.70 -22.25
C PRO A 641 6.66 19.79 -23.71
N PRO A 642 5.98 20.88 -24.14
CA PRO A 642 5.43 21.00 -25.48
C PRO A 642 6.44 20.75 -26.61
N GLU A 643 7.69 21.16 -26.41
CA GLU A 643 8.78 20.96 -27.37
C GLU A 643 9.13 19.47 -27.54
N GLU A 644 9.29 18.73 -26.44
CA GLU A 644 9.57 17.28 -26.51
C GLU A 644 8.40 16.52 -27.16
N ARG A 645 7.16 16.91 -26.85
CA ARG A 645 5.99 16.32 -27.50
C ARG A 645 5.95 16.59 -29.01
N ARG A 646 6.38 17.78 -29.46
CA ARG A 646 6.51 18.10 -30.89
C ARG A 646 7.60 17.25 -31.56
N ARG A 647 8.79 17.15 -30.95
CA ARG A 647 9.87 16.28 -31.45
C ARG A 647 9.40 14.83 -31.61
N LEU A 648 8.77 14.27 -30.58
CA LEU A 648 8.25 12.89 -30.62
C LEU A 648 7.15 12.71 -31.67
N ALA A 649 6.26 13.71 -31.84
CA ALA A 649 5.24 13.67 -32.87
C ALA A 649 5.84 13.75 -34.29
N GLU A 650 6.90 14.53 -34.50
CA GLU A 650 7.61 14.63 -35.78
C GLU A 650 8.29 13.32 -36.18
N LEU A 651 8.85 12.57 -35.23
CA LEU A 651 9.44 11.25 -35.49
C LEU A 651 8.44 10.30 -36.16
N VAL A 652 7.18 10.36 -35.75
CA VAL A 652 6.13 9.50 -36.31
C VAL A 652 5.58 10.07 -37.62
N ARG A 653 5.56 11.40 -37.80
CA ARG A 653 5.10 12.05 -39.05
C ARG A 653 5.99 11.80 -40.25
N ARG A 654 7.30 11.60 -40.06
CA ARG A 654 8.26 11.41 -41.17
C ARG A 654 8.06 10.14 -41.99
N GLY A 655 7.35 9.15 -41.44
CA GLY A 655 6.95 7.92 -42.14
C GLY A 655 5.45 7.62 -42.03
N ALA A 656 4.62 8.63 -41.76
CA ALA A 656 3.17 8.47 -41.84
C ALA A 656 2.69 8.86 -43.24
N PRO A 657 1.77 8.11 -43.87
CA PRO A 657 0.89 8.71 -44.87
C PRO A 657 0.28 9.98 -44.25
N PRO A 658 0.15 11.09 -44.99
CA PRO A 658 -0.52 12.26 -44.44
C PRO A 658 -1.88 11.81 -43.90
N MET A 659 -2.06 11.95 -42.58
CA MET A 659 -3.41 12.04 -42.03
C MET A 659 -4.12 13.10 -42.87
N PRO A 660 -5.36 12.85 -43.33
CA PRO A 660 -6.16 13.92 -43.91
C PRO A 660 -6.05 15.12 -42.97
N PRO A 661 -5.74 16.32 -43.49
CA PRO A 661 -5.70 17.50 -42.66
C PRO A 661 -6.97 17.54 -41.79
N ASP A 662 -6.77 17.88 -40.52
CA ASP A 662 -7.86 18.20 -39.61
C ASP A 662 -8.46 19.50 -40.13
N ASP A 663 -9.33 19.37 -41.13
CA ASP A 663 -10.19 20.42 -41.64
C ASP A 663 -11.18 20.72 -40.51
N GLY A 664 -10.74 21.46 -39.51
CA GLY A 664 -11.60 22.16 -38.56
C GLY A 664 -12.48 23.23 -39.23
N GLU A 665 -12.83 23.07 -40.50
CA GLU A 665 -13.97 23.74 -41.09
C GLU A 665 -15.21 22.86 -40.90
N PRO A 666 -16.31 23.41 -40.34
CA PRO A 666 -17.56 22.69 -40.29
C PRO A 666 -17.93 22.26 -41.72
N ALA A 667 -18.37 21.01 -41.87
CA ALA A 667 -18.94 20.52 -43.12
C ALA A 667 -19.81 21.62 -43.75
N PRO A 668 -19.62 21.94 -45.06
CA PRO A 668 -20.35 23.02 -45.69
C PRO A 668 -21.83 22.80 -45.42
N ALA A 669 -22.44 23.81 -44.78
CA ALA A 669 -23.83 23.76 -44.36
C ALA A 669 -24.65 23.14 -45.49
N ALA A 670 -25.31 22.02 -45.19
CA ALA A 670 -26.28 21.42 -46.07
C ALA A 670 -27.13 22.55 -46.65
N ARG A 671 -27.10 22.71 -47.99
CA ARG A 671 -27.88 23.71 -48.72
C ARG A 671 -29.28 23.76 -48.11
N ARG A 672 -29.56 24.81 -47.35
CA ARG A 672 -30.90 25.07 -46.83
C ARG A 672 -31.79 25.31 -48.04
N VAL A 673 -32.63 24.33 -48.34
CA VAL A 673 -33.84 24.54 -49.14
C VAL A 673 -34.64 25.65 -48.44
N PRO A 674 -34.97 26.77 -49.10
CA PRO A 674 -35.62 27.89 -48.44
C PRO A 674 -37.07 27.53 -48.14
N ARG A 675 -37.42 27.42 -46.85
CA ARG A 675 -38.83 27.44 -46.43
C ARG A 675 -39.24 28.88 -46.13
N ARG A 676 -40.28 29.29 -46.84
CA ARG A 676 -40.95 30.60 -46.84
C ARG A 676 -41.40 31.06 -45.46
N THR A 677 -41.20 32.37 -45.27
CA THR A 677 -41.95 33.36 -44.47
C THR A 677 -43.29 32.96 -43.83
N ARG A 678 -43.50 33.36 -42.57
CA ARG A 678 -44.57 34.29 -42.12
C ARG A 678 -44.39 34.65 -40.61
N PHE A 679 -44.30 35.95 -40.25
CA PHE A 679 -45.35 36.84 -39.70
C PHE A 679 -45.89 36.33 -38.33
N ASP A 680 -46.14 37.10 -37.27
CA ASP A 680 -45.92 38.48 -36.84
C ASP A 680 -46.31 38.54 -35.34
N ASP A 681 -45.78 39.54 -34.63
CA ASP A 681 -46.41 40.38 -33.59
C ASP A 681 -46.78 39.92 -32.14
N ASP A 682 -46.53 40.92 -31.28
CA ASP A 682 -47.24 41.36 -30.07
C ASP A 682 -46.71 41.06 -28.64
N ALA A 683 -46.35 42.16 -27.97
CA ALA A 683 -46.04 42.36 -26.55
C ALA A 683 -47.35 42.64 -25.73
N PRO A 684 -47.36 43.19 -24.48
CA PRO A 684 -46.36 43.34 -23.41
C PRO A 684 -46.88 43.03 -21.96
N ALA A 685 -45.95 43.06 -21.00
CA ALA A 685 -45.98 43.46 -19.56
C ALA A 685 -47.26 43.43 -18.69
N ALA A 686 -47.13 42.93 -17.43
CA ALA A 686 -47.52 43.63 -16.18
C ALA A 686 -47.20 42.83 -14.89
N GLY A 687 -46.82 43.55 -13.81
CA GLY A 687 -47.33 43.26 -12.45
C GLY A 687 -46.36 42.82 -11.35
N ALA A 688 -45.80 43.78 -10.60
CA ALA A 688 -45.19 43.62 -9.27
C ALA A 688 -46.27 43.42 -8.16
N ARG A 689 -46.09 43.00 -6.89
CA ARG A 689 -45.06 43.11 -5.82
C ARG A 689 -45.36 42.03 -4.72
N PRO A 690 -44.98 42.17 -3.42
CA PRO A 690 -43.75 41.71 -2.77
C PRO A 690 -44.01 40.69 -1.62
N ARG A 691 -42.99 40.02 -1.05
CA ARG A 691 -42.99 39.66 0.38
C ARG A 691 -41.64 39.14 0.92
N SER A 692 -41.25 39.81 2.01
CA SER A 692 -40.54 39.39 3.23
C SER A 692 -39.25 38.57 3.16
N ALA A 693 -38.24 39.18 3.77
CA ALA A 693 -36.98 38.61 4.21
C ALA A 693 -37.14 37.36 5.10
N ALA A 694 -36.41 36.32 4.73
CA ALA A 694 -35.84 35.36 5.65
C ALA A 694 -34.57 34.80 4.98
N ALA A 695 -33.40 35.06 5.58
CA ALA A 695 -32.12 34.55 5.11
C ALA A 695 -32.07 33.03 5.31
N PRO A 696 -31.83 32.22 4.26
CA PRO A 696 -31.56 30.81 4.45
C PRO A 696 -30.10 30.59 4.91
N PRO A 697 -29.85 29.61 5.80
CA PRO A 697 -28.59 29.43 6.48
C PRO A 697 -27.44 29.03 5.54
N ALA A 698 -26.24 29.47 5.92
CA ALA A 698 -24.99 29.20 5.23
C ALA A 698 -24.78 27.70 5.00
N LYS A 699 -24.61 27.32 3.72
CA LYS A 699 -24.12 25.99 3.34
C LYS A 699 -22.70 25.82 3.92
N PRO A 700 -22.42 24.71 4.62
CA PRO A 700 -21.06 24.44 5.08
C PRO A 700 -20.14 24.30 3.86
N ARG A 701 -19.01 25.00 3.93
CA ARG A 701 -17.87 24.84 3.01
C ARG A 701 -17.47 23.38 3.02
N GLN A 702 -17.74 22.67 1.93
CA GLN A 702 -17.10 21.40 1.68
C GLN A 702 -15.70 21.71 1.16
N GLU A 703 -14.70 21.45 2.00
CA GLU A 703 -13.30 21.52 1.64
C GLU A 703 -13.06 20.68 0.39
N ALA A 704 -12.60 21.35 -0.66
CA ALA A 704 -12.06 20.72 -1.84
C ALA A 704 -10.79 19.97 -1.43
N LEU A 705 -10.91 18.67 -1.27
CA LEU A 705 -9.79 17.74 -1.35
C LEU A 705 -9.79 17.22 -2.78
N PHE A 706 -8.82 17.68 -3.59
CA PHE A 706 -7.93 16.88 -4.44
C PHE A 706 -6.87 17.79 -5.07
#